data_AF-A0A7L2IZD6-F1
#
_entry.id   AF-A0A7L2IZD6-F1
#
_cell.length_a   1.000
_cell.length_b   1.000
_cell.length_c   1.000
_cell.angle_alpha   90.00
_cell.angle_beta   90.00
_cell.angle_gamma   90.00
#
_symmetry.space_group_name_H-M   'P 1'
#
loop_
_entity.id
_entity.type
_entity.pdbx_description
1 polymer ?
#
loop_
_entity_poly.entity_id
_entity_poly.type
_entity_poly.pdbx_seq_one_letter_code
_entity_poly.pdbx_strand_id
1 'polypeptide(L)'
;VHNTIPEINAEQLQVYLSLENLDLSSNLISEIKASSFPRMQLKYLNLSNNRITTLEAGCLDNLSSSLMVIKLNRNRISTIPPKIFRLPHVQFLELKRNRIKIVESLTFQGLESLKSLKMQRNGISRLMDGAFFGLGNIEELELEHNNLTEVNKGWLYGLRTLQQLYVSQNAITRISPDAWEFCQRLAELDLSYNQLTRLKESAFVGLGLLEKLNLGDNHINHIADGVFRGLTNLQTLDLRNNEISWAIEDANEAFVGLSRLDKLILQGNQIKSITKKAFSGLEGLEHLDLSNNEIMSVQENAFAQAHLKELVLNTSSLLCDCQLKWLPQWLSESHLLKAISVSCAHPEWLAGQSLLSVDPDDFVCDNFPKPQIKVHPETTVALRGTNVTLMCTAVSSSDSPMATAWRKDSEVLYDAEVENFARYQQQSGEVLEYTTVLHLFNVNFTDEGKYQCIVTNHFGSNYSNKAKLTVNELPSFLKTPMDLTIRTGAMARLECAAEGHPPPQISWQKDGGTDFPAARERRMHVMPEDDVFFIANVKMEDMGIYSCMAQNIAGGLSANATLTVLETPSFMRPLEDRTVTRGETAVLQCIAGGSPAPRLNWTKDDGPLTVTERHFFAAANQLLIIVDAGLEDAGKYTCIMSNTLGTERGHIYLNVLASPNCDSSQSSVVHEEDGWITVGIVIIVVVCCVVGTSLVWVIVIYHMRRKNEDYSITNTEEMNLPADIPSYLSSQGTLSEPQEGYSNLEAGSHQQLMPPAGSYMHKGSDGGASPLVICSDCYDNANIYSRTREYCPYAFITEEDSLDQTLPNLMVQMPKEMYAAHTQNETSALGNLLGDRDVPVFLTNHDKKSDKKISSQQIFEPLQVPLWGGSKDLACSHPPFLHHPLAPEAPQPHGVASSDRDLASPRPCHRLREEKFD
;
A
#
# COMPACT_ATOMS: atom_id res chain seq x y z
N VAL A 1 -58.69 -14.38 40.59
CA VAL A 1 -58.57 -15.76 41.12
C VAL A 1 -59.68 -16.57 40.48
N HIS A 2 -59.44 -17.43 39.49
CA HIS A 2 -58.17 -17.97 38.99
C HIS A 2 -57.96 -17.69 37.49
N ASN A 3 -56.75 -17.30 37.07
CA ASN A 3 -56.35 -17.29 35.67
C ASN A 3 -55.83 -18.70 35.33
N THR A 4 -56.75 -19.59 34.97
CA THR A 4 -56.48 -21.03 34.76
C THR A 4 -56.83 -21.51 33.35
N ILE A 5 -56.98 -20.60 32.37
CA ILE A 5 -57.25 -20.96 30.98
C ILE A 5 -56.09 -21.81 30.43
N PRO A 6 -56.30 -23.09 30.04
CA PRO A 6 -55.22 -23.99 29.63
C PRO A 6 -54.98 -24.00 28.11
N GLU A 7 -56.01 -23.67 27.32
CA GLU A 7 -55.94 -23.52 25.87
C GLU A 7 -56.97 -22.48 25.40
N ILE A 8 -56.85 -22.03 24.16
CA ILE A 8 -57.76 -21.05 23.55
C ILE A 8 -58.77 -21.81 22.69
N ASN A 9 -60.06 -21.72 23.03
CA ASN A 9 -61.16 -22.40 22.33
C ASN A 9 -61.90 -21.41 21.42
N ALA A 10 -61.92 -21.69 20.11
CA ALA A 10 -62.54 -20.80 19.13
C ALA A 10 -64.07 -20.74 19.20
N GLU A 11 -64.77 -21.79 19.62
CA GLU A 11 -66.24 -21.79 19.77
C GLU A 11 -66.66 -20.80 20.86
N GLN A 12 -65.90 -20.72 21.95
CA GLN A 12 -66.12 -19.74 23.04
C GLN A 12 -65.86 -18.31 22.56
N LEU A 13 -64.87 -18.10 21.69
CA LEU A 13 -64.58 -16.79 21.09
C LEU A 13 -65.57 -16.40 19.97
N GLN A 14 -66.31 -17.37 19.40
CA GLN A 14 -67.19 -17.14 18.25
C GLN A 14 -68.41 -16.27 18.58
N VAL A 15 -68.72 -16.06 19.86
CA VAL A 15 -69.75 -15.11 20.32
C VAL A 15 -69.26 -13.65 20.32
N TYR A 16 -67.94 -13.43 20.22
CA TYR A 16 -67.27 -12.14 20.44
C TYR A 16 -66.59 -11.58 19.18
N LEU A 17 -67.14 -11.83 17.98
CA LEU A 17 -66.49 -11.49 16.69
C LEU A 17 -66.17 -9.99 16.50
N SER A 18 -66.87 -9.10 17.21
CA SER A 18 -66.66 -7.64 17.23
C SER A 18 -65.65 -7.17 18.28
N LEU A 19 -64.97 -8.08 18.97
CA LEU A 19 -63.95 -7.74 19.97
C LEU A 19 -62.67 -7.24 19.27
N GLU A 20 -62.26 -6.00 19.57
CA GLU A 20 -61.03 -5.42 19.04
C GLU A 20 -59.80 -5.68 19.91
N ASN A 21 -59.97 -5.94 21.20
CA ASN A 21 -58.87 -6.10 22.16
C ASN A 21 -59.08 -7.36 23.01
N LEU A 22 -58.13 -8.30 22.98
CA LEU A 22 -58.17 -9.54 23.75
C LEU A 22 -56.92 -9.67 24.62
N ASP A 23 -57.12 -9.72 25.94
CA ASP A 23 -56.07 -10.01 26.91
C ASP A 23 -56.32 -11.37 27.58
N LEU A 24 -55.42 -12.31 27.30
CA LEU A 24 -55.37 -13.66 27.86
C LEU A 24 -54.07 -13.86 28.67
N SER A 25 -53.42 -12.78 29.08
CA SER A 25 -52.13 -12.85 29.78
C SER A 25 -52.24 -13.46 31.18
N SER A 26 -51.12 -13.97 31.68
CA SER A 26 -51.00 -14.58 33.02
C SER A 26 -51.94 -15.79 33.26
N ASN A 27 -52.21 -16.57 32.22
CA ASN A 27 -52.96 -17.83 32.28
C ASN A 27 -52.02 -19.05 32.18
N LEU A 28 -52.55 -20.23 31.83
CA LEU A 28 -51.81 -21.49 31.76
C LEU A 28 -51.56 -21.99 30.33
N ILE A 29 -51.87 -21.17 29.31
CA ILE A 29 -51.87 -21.55 27.89
C ILE A 29 -50.49 -22.08 27.48
N SER A 30 -50.43 -23.31 26.97
CA SER A 30 -49.18 -23.99 26.57
C SER A 30 -48.90 -24.00 25.06
N GLU A 31 -49.90 -23.69 24.23
CA GLU A 31 -49.83 -23.79 22.77
C GLU A 31 -50.82 -22.83 22.12
N ILE A 32 -50.52 -22.38 20.89
CA ILE A 32 -51.50 -21.75 20.00
C ILE A 32 -51.66 -22.62 18.76
N LYS A 33 -52.89 -23.09 18.51
CA LYS A 33 -53.24 -24.01 17.42
C LYS A 33 -53.81 -23.24 16.22
N ALA A 34 -53.79 -23.83 15.03
CA ALA A 34 -54.47 -23.34 13.83
C ALA A 34 -55.98 -23.09 14.08
N SER A 35 -56.58 -23.85 15.00
CA SER A 35 -57.98 -23.76 15.42
C SER A 35 -58.23 -22.87 16.66
N SER A 36 -57.21 -22.21 17.23
CA SER A 36 -57.36 -21.45 18.49
C SER A 36 -58.22 -20.18 18.36
N PHE A 37 -58.28 -19.56 17.18
CA PHE A 37 -59.03 -18.33 16.95
C PHE A 37 -60.01 -18.48 15.77
N PRO A 38 -61.29 -18.07 15.92
CA PRO A 38 -62.18 -17.86 14.78
C PRO A 38 -61.77 -16.58 14.04
N ARG A 39 -62.42 -16.29 12.90
CA ARG A 39 -62.19 -15.01 12.19
C ARG A 39 -62.77 -13.85 13.01
N MET A 40 -61.91 -12.98 13.53
CA MET A 40 -62.26 -11.86 14.41
C MET A 40 -61.55 -10.59 13.98
N GLN A 41 -62.17 -9.42 14.19
CA GLN A 41 -61.52 -8.12 13.92
C GLN A 41 -60.69 -7.61 15.11
N LEU A 42 -59.87 -8.50 15.69
CA LEU A 42 -58.93 -8.13 16.75
C LEU A 42 -57.84 -7.20 16.19
N LYS A 43 -57.55 -6.13 16.93
CA LYS A 43 -56.44 -5.18 16.71
C LYS A 43 -55.32 -5.41 17.73
N TYR A 44 -55.64 -5.90 18.92
CA TYR A 44 -54.70 -6.16 20.02
C TYR A 44 -54.89 -7.56 20.60
N LEU A 45 -53.79 -8.33 20.69
CA LEU A 45 -53.74 -9.64 21.33
C LEU A 45 -52.58 -9.71 22.34
N ASN A 46 -52.91 -9.88 23.62
CA ASN A 46 -51.93 -10.10 24.68
C ASN A 46 -52.03 -11.53 25.24
N LEU A 47 -50.97 -12.30 25.05
CA LEU A 47 -50.77 -13.68 25.52
C LEU A 47 -49.55 -13.78 26.44
N SER A 48 -49.06 -12.65 26.97
CA SER A 48 -47.88 -12.59 27.83
C SER A 48 -48.02 -13.43 29.11
N ASN A 49 -46.91 -13.87 29.69
CA ASN A 49 -46.87 -14.53 31.00
C ASN A 49 -47.69 -15.84 31.08
N ASN A 50 -47.80 -16.56 29.96
CA ASN A 50 -48.41 -17.89 29.85
C ASN A 50 -47.31 -18.97 29.90
N ARG A 51 -47.58 -20.17 29.36
CA ARG A 51 -46.66 -21.31 29.32
C ARG A 51 -46.30 -21.72 27.88
N ILE A 52 -46.58 -20.87 26.89
CA ILE A 52 -46.60 -21.23 25.46
C ILE A 52 -45.22 -21.74 25.03
N THR A 53 -45.16 -22.99 24.56
CA THR A 53 -43.94 -23.62 23.99
C THR A 53 -43.98 -23.67 22.47
N THR A 54 -45.16 -23.90 21.89
CA THR A 54 -45.38 -24.16 20.46
C THR A 54 -46.33 -23.12 19.85
N LEU A 55 -46.04 -22.78 18.59
CA LEU A 55 -46.89 -21.98 17.72
C LEU A 55 -47.15 -22.83 16.46
N GLU A 56 -48.39 -23.25 16.23
CA GLU A 56 -48.74 -24.04 15.05
C GLU A 56 -48.72 -23.17 13.77
N ALA A 57 -48.40 -23.74 12.62
CA ALA A 57 -48.45 -23.03 11.35
C ALA A 57 -49.86 -22.48 11.08
N GLY A 58 -49.98 -21.17 10.87
CA GLY A 58 -51.28 -20.50 10.66
C GLY A 58 -52.10 -20.23 11.93
N CYS A 59 -51.54 -20.42 13.14
CA CYS A 59 -52.24 -20.22 14.41
C CYS A 59 -52.80 -18.80 14.66
N LEU A 60 -52.47 -17.82 13.80
CA LEU A 60 -52.97 -16.45 13.84
C LEU A 60 -53.62 -15.99 12.52
N ASP A 61 -53.68 -16.82 11.47
CA ASP A 61 -54.12 -16.42 10.12
C ASP A 61 -55.55 -15.86 10.10
N ASN A 62 -56.43 -16.36 10.97
CA ASN A 62 -57.80 -15.88 11.12
C ASN A 62 -57.91 -14.45 11.71
N LEU A 63 -56.81 -13.86 12.19
CA LEU A 63 -56.73 -12.49 12.72
C LEU A 63 -56.02 -11.50 11.76
N SER A 64 -55.56 -11.98 10.61
CA SER A 64 -54.73 -11.25 9.63
C SER A 64 -55.31 -9.92 9.13
N SER A 65 -56.63 -9.77 9.13
CA SER A 65 -57.33 -8.61 8.54
C SER A 65 -57.21 -7.29 9.34
N SER A 66 -56.80 -7.35 10.60
CA SER A 66 -56.88 -6.18 11.51
C SER A 66 -55.87 -6.15 12.65
N LEU A 67 -55.14 -7.25 12.91
CA LEU A 67 -54.27 -7.36 14.07
C LEU A 67 -53.06 -6.44 13.93
N MET A 68 -52.89 -5.51 14.88
CA MET A 68 -51.82 -4.49 14.90
C MET A 68 -50.77 -4.76 15.97
N VAL A 69 -51.16 -5.37 17.10
CA VAL A 69 -50.29 -5.57 18.28
C VAL A 69 -50.38 -7.00 18.79
N ILE A 70 -49.22 -7.65 18.94
CA ILE A 70 -49.08 -9.01 19.48
C ILE A 70 -48.09 -8.99 20.64
N LYS A 71 -48.48 -9.53 21.80
CA LYS A 71 -47.59 -9.69 22.96
C LYS A 71 -47.52 -11.15 23.41
N LEU A 72 -46.37 -11.79 23.17
CA LEU A 72 -46.05 -13.17 23.52
C LEU A 72 -44.95 -13.27 24.61
N ASN A 73 -44.71 -12.17 25.33
CA ASN A 73 -43.67 -12.04 26.35
C ASN A 73 -43.74 -13.08 27.46
N ARG A 74 -42.62 -13.40 28.12
CA ARG A 74 -42.59 -14.27 29.32
C ARG A 74 -43.28 -15.63 29.12
N ASN A 75 -43.10 -16.23 27.94
CA ASN A 75 -43.57 -17.56 27.62
C ASN A 75 -42.38 -18.55 27.61
N ARG A 76 -42.50 -19.68 26.92
CA ARG A 76 -41.50 -20.76 26.85
C ARG A 76 -41.08 -21.09 25.41
N ILE A 77 -41.39 -20.22 24.45
CA ILE A 77 -41.20 -20.42 23.01
C ILE A 77 -39.69 -20.61 22.75
N SER A 78 -39.31 -21.76 22.19
CA SER A 78 -37.92 -22.13 21.92
C SER A 78 -37.47 -21.90 20.47
N THR A 79 -38.43 -21.90 19.54
CA THR A 79 -38.24 -21.77 18.09
C THR A 79 -39.42 -20.99 17.50
N ILE A 80 -39.20 -20.34 16.35
CA ILE A 80 -40.26 -19.71 15.56
C ILE A 80 -40.09 -20.20 14.11
N PRO A 81 -41.01 -21.04 13.59
CA PRO A 81 -40.91 -21.58 12.25
C PRO A 81 -40.81 -20.49 11.16
N PRO A 82 -40.04 -20.70 10.08
CA PRO A 82 -40.00 -19.81 8.93
C PRO A 82 -41.40 -19.49 8.38
N LYS A 83 -41.67 -18.21 8.09
CA LYS A 83 -42.91 -17.72 7.46
C LYS A 83 -44.21 -18.07 8.22
N ILE A 84 -44.15 -18.26 9.54
CA ILE A 84 -45.34 -18.57 10.37
C ILE A 84 -46.37 -17.45 10.40
N PHE A 85 -45.96 -16.20 10.15
CA PHE A 85 -46.83 -15.02 10.21
C PHE A 85 -47.38 -14.64 8.82
N ARG A 86 -48.70 -14.48 8.72
CA ARG A 86 -49.38 -13.88 7.55
C ARG A 86 -50.20 -12.67 7.97
N LEU A 87 -49.56 -11.73 8.66
CA LEU A 87 -50.21 -10.67 9.43
C LEU A 87 -49.70 -9.29 8.97
N PRO A 88 -50.04 -8.87 7.73
CA PRO A 88 -49.39 -7.72 7.08
C PRO A 88 -49.63 -6.39 7.78
N HIS A 89 -50.64 -6.29 8.65
CA HIS A 89 -51.01 -5.09 9.41
C HIS A 89 -50.40 -5.00 10.82
N VAL A 90 -49.65 -6.02 11.28
CA VAL A 90 -49.01 -5.99 12.61
C VAL A 90 -47.89 -4.95 12.60
N GLN A 91 -47.96 -4.01 13.55
CA GLN A 91 -46.98 -2.95 13.75
C GLN A 91 -46.05 -3.21 14.94
N PHE A 92 -46.52 -3.97 15.95
CA PHE A 92 -45.77 -4.25 17.19
C PHE A 92 -45.82 -5.74 17.54
N LEU A 93 -44.65 -6.37 17.65
CA LEU A 93 -44.50 -7.77 18.06
C LEU A 93 -43.52 -7.87 19.25
N GLU A 94 -44.04 -8.25 20.41
CA GLU A 94 -43.23 -8.48 21.61
C GLU A 94 -43.05 -9.98 21.92
N LEU A 95 -41.81 -10.44 21.88
CA LEU A 95 -41.36 -11.82 22.12
C LEU A 95 -40.36 -11.94 23.29
N LYS A 96 -40.14 -10.88 24.06
CA LYS A 96 -39.08 -10.82 25.07
C LYS A 96 -39.30 -11.77 26.26
N ARG A 97 -38.21 -12.26 26.84
CA ARG A 97 -38.20 -13.28 27.91
C ARG A 97 -38.88 -14.60 27.49
N ASN A 98 -38.55 -15.09 26.30
CA ASN A 98 -38.85 -16.46 25.85
C ASN A 98 -37.57 -17.33 25.95
N ARG A 99 -37.40 -18.35 25.10
CA ARG A 99 -36.27 -19.30 25.10
C ARG A 99 -35.67 -19.48 23.70
N ILE A 100 -35.85 -18.48 22.82
CA ILE A 100 -35.47 -18.55 21.41
C ILE A 100 -33.94 -18.55 21.30
N LYS A 101 -33.36 -19.67 20.88
CA LYS A 101 -31.89 -19.79 20.68
C LYS A 101 -31.43 -19.41 19.28
N ILE A 102 -32.27 -19.64 18.28
CA ILE A 102 -31.95 -19.45 16.86
C ILE A 102 -33.13 -18.72 16.21
N VAL A 103 -32.82 -17.74 15.35
CA VAL A 103 -33.78 -17.18 14.38
C VAL A 103 -33.33 -17.61 12.99
N GLU A 104 -34.25 -18.21 12.23
CA GLU A 104 -33.97 -18.79 10.92
C GLU A 104 -34.26 -17.79 9.80
N SER A 105 -33.69 -18.02 8.61
CA SER A 105 -33.97 -17.21 7.44
C SER A 105 -35.47 -17.12 7.17
N LEU A 106 -35.98 -15.92 6.91
CA LEU A 106 -37.40 -15.66 6.62
C LEU A 106 -38.37 -15.95 7.78
N THR A 107 -37.92 -16.07 9.04
CA THR A 107 -38.80 -16.23 10.23
C THR A 107 -39.92 -15.18 10.28
N PHE A 108 -39.61 -13.92 9.97
CA PHE A 108 -40.56 -12.80 10.06
C PHE A 108 -41.16 -12.34 8.72
N GLN A 109 -40.99 -13.13 7.64
CA GLN A 109 -41.65 -12.85 6.36
C GLN A 109 -43.18 -12.87 6.54
N GLY A 110 -43.87 -11.83 6.05
CA GLY A 110 -45.33 -11.66 6.19
C GLY A 110 -45.76 -10.67 7.29
N LEU A 111 -44.81 -9.99 7.94
CA LEU A 111 -45.03 -8.89 8.89
C LEU A 111 -44.65 -7.53 8.27
N GLU A 112 -45.21 -7.21 7.10
CA GLU A 112 -44.75 -6.11 6.25
C GLU A 112 -44.89 -4.71 6.88
N SER A 113 -45.91 -4.47 7.73
CA SER A 113 -46.10 -3.20 8.45
C SER A 113 -45.38 -3.12 9.81
N LEU A 114 -44.55 -4.10 10.16
CA LEU A 114 -43.94 -4.18 11.50
C LEU A 114 -42.94 -3.04 11.72
N LYS A 115 -43.23 -2.18 12.69
CA LYS A 115 -42.36 -1.05 13.12
C LYS A 115 -41.44 -1.43 14.27
N SER A 116 -41.90 -2.30 15.18
CA SER A 116 -41.24 -2.63 16.44
C SER A 116 -41.18 -4.13 16.68
N LEU A 117 -39.97 -4.67 16.85
CA LEU A 117 -39.72 -6.07 17.18
C LEU A 117 -38.91 -6.20 18.46
N LYS A 118 -39.53 -6.71 19.52
CA LYS A 118 -38.96 -6.74 20.88
C LYS A 118 -38.60 -8.16 21.33
N MET A 119 -37.32 -8.54 21.27
CA MET A 119 -36.81 -9.91 21.43
C MET A 119 -35.79 -10.11 22.58
N GLN A 120 -35.68 -9.19 23.54
CA GLN A 120 -34.68 -9.29 24.62
C GLN A 120 -34.78 -10.58 25.46
N ARG A 121 -33.69 -10.94 26.15
CA ARG A 121 -33.68 -11.97 27.19
C ARG A 121 -34.21 -13.34 26.69
N ASN A 122 -33.83 -13.73 25.48
CA ASN A 122 -34.23 -15.00 24.87
C ASN A 122 -33.13 -16.07 24.94
N GLY A 123 -31.86 -15.64 25.00
CA GLY A 123 -30.71 -16.53 24.84
C GLY A 123 -30.39 -16.85 23.37
N ILE A 124 -30.70 -15.91 22.45
CA ILE A 124 -30.40 -16.06 21.02
C ILE A 124 -28.88 -16.13 20.86
N SER A 125 -28.37 -17.26 20.38
CA SER A 125 -26.94 -17.49 20.12
C SER A 125 -26.60 -17.50 18.62
N ARG A 126 -27.61 -17.54 17.73
CA ARG A 126 -27.42 -17.42 16.28
C ARG A 126 -28.61 -16.76 15.60
N LEU A 127 -28.31 -15.79 14.74
CA LEU A 127 -29.23 -15.26 13.73
C LEU A 127 -28.72 -15.77 12.38
N MET A 128 -29.61 -16.32 11.55
CA MET A 128 -29.25 -16.72 10.18
C MET A 128 -29.29 -15.53 9.21
N ASP A 129 -28.67 -15.69 8.04
CA ASP A 129 -28.76 -14.72 6.96
C ASP A 129 -30.22 -14.51 6.53
N GLY A 130 -30.65 -13.26 6.46
CA GLY A 130 -32.06 -12.92 6.20
C GLY A 130 -33.03 -13.34 7.30
N ALA A 131 -32.58 -13.52 8.55
CA ALA A 131 -33.45 -13.80 9.70
C ALA A 131 -34.62 -12.80 9.85
N PHE A 132 -34.34 -11.52 9.62
CA PHE A 132 -35.30 -10.42 9.67
C PHE A 132 -35.79 -9.96 8.29
N PHE A 133 -35.52 -10.72 7.22
CA PHE A 133 -35.94 -10.34 5.87
C PHE A 133 -37.46 -10.37 5.70
N GLY A 134 -37.98 -9.36 5.01
CA GLY A 134 -39.42 -9.09 4.86
C GLY A 134 -39.97 -8.02 5.80
N LEU A 135 -39.18 -7.58 6.80
CA LEU A 135 -39.53 -6.48 7.70
C LEU A 135 -39.30 -5.10 7.04
N GLY A 136 -40.04 -4.82 5.97
CA GLY A 136 -39.80 -3.66 5.10
C GLY A 136 -40.11 -2.27 5.68
N ASN A 137 -40.75 -2.20 6.86
CA ASN A 137 -41.09 -0.96 7.56
C ASN A 137 -40.60 -0.93 9.02
N ILE A 138 -39.61 -1.75 9.37
CA ILE A 138 -39.05 -1.81 10.73
C ILE A 138 -38.34 -0.50 11.10
N GLU A 139 -38.61 0.01 12.29
CA GLU A 139 -38.05 1.26 12.83
C GLU A 139 -37.20 0.97 14.08
N GLU A 140 -37.60 -0.03 14.88
CA GLU A 140 -37.01 -0.37 16.17
C GLU A 140 -36.82 -1.90 16.31
N LEU A 141 -35.59 -2.33 16.62
CA LEU A 141 -35.22 -3.73 16.88
C LEU A 141 -34.47 -3.85 18.22
N GLU A 142 -35.09 -4.52 19.19
CA GLU A 142 -34.56 -4.74 20.54
C GLU A 142 -34.10 -6.22 20.72
N LEU A 143 -32.79 -6.45 20.78
CA LEU A 143 -32.10 -7.73 20.90
C LEU A 143 -31.22 -7.87 22.17
N GLU A 144 -31.42 -7.02 23.18
CA GLU A 144 -30.58 -6.99 24.39
C GLU A 144 -30.65 -8.28 25.22
N HIS A 145 -29.64 -8.53 26.07
CA HIS A 145 -29.57 -9.71 26.95
C HIS A 145 -29.70 -11.05 26.17
N ASN A 146 -28.96 -11.19 25.09
CA ASN A 146 -28.88 -12.43 24.32
C ASN A 146 -27.42 -12.95 24.32
N ASN A 147 -27.08 -13.86 23.42
CA ASN A 147 -25.76 -14.49 23.35
C ASN A 147 -25.16 -14.35 21.93
N LEU A 148 -25.41 -13.22 21.27
CA LEU A 148 -24.84 -12.90 19.97
C LEU A 148 -23.35 -12.61 20.10
N THR A 149 -22.52 -13.11 19.18
CA THR A 149 -21.05 -13.01 19.24
C THR A 149 -20.44 -12.07 18.21
N GLU A 150 -21.22 -11.65 17.21
CA GLU A 150 -20.81 -10.72 16.15
C GLU A 150 -22.01 -9.97 15.54
N VAL A 151 -21.76 -8.78 15.00
CA VAL A 151 -22.69 -8.07 14.10
C VAL A 151 -22.19 -8.23 12.67
N ASN A 152 -23.04 -8.77 11.78
CA ASN A 152 -22.69 -9.00 10.37
C ASN A 152 -23.84 -8.61 9.43
N LYS A 153 -23.54 -8.43 8.14
CA LYS A 153 -24.53 -8.00 7.14
C LYS A 153 -25.62 -9.04 6.85
N GLY A 154 -25.35 -10.32 7.16
CA GLY A 154 -26.21 -11.45 6.81
C GLY A 154 -27.53 -11.37 7.55
N TRP A 155 -27.50 -11.26 8.89
CA TRP A 155 -28.73 -11.14 9.68
C TRP A 155 -29.38 -9.76 9.59
N LEU A 156 -28.60 -8.70 9.30
CA LEU A 156 -29.09 -7.34 9.03
C LEU A 156 -29.69 -7.16 7.62
N TYR A 157 -29.70 -8.20 6.78
CA TYR A 157 -30.12 -8.11 5.38
C TYR A 157 -31.57 -7.64 5.21
N GLY A 158 -31.72 -6.46 4.60
CA GLY A 158 -33.01 -5.88 4.19
C GLY A 158 -33.61 -4.82 5.12
N LEU A 159 -32.98 -4.49 6.26
CA LEU A 159 -33.52 -3.59 7.30
C LEU A 159 -33.42 -2.08 6.97
N ARG A 160 -33.82 -1.72 5.74
CA ARG A 160 -33.60 -0.41 5.11
C ARG A 160 -34.27 0.79 5.80
N THR A 161 -35.25 0.54 6.66
CA THR A 161 -36.02 1.55 7.41
C THR A 161 -35.58 1.71 8.87
N LEU A 162 -34.70 0.84 9.35
CA LEU A 162 -34.34 0.73 10.77
C LEU A 162 -33.70 2.03 11.28
N GLN A 163 -34.19 2.53 12.41
CA GLN A 163 -33.76 3.77 13.06
C GLN A 163 -33.13 3.51 14.42
N GLN A 164 -33.55 2.45 15.13
CA GLN A 164 -33.08 2.10 16.47
C GLN A 164 -32.70 0.62 16.54
N LEU A 165 -31.48 0.33 16.97
CA LEU A 165 -30.96 -1.02 17.16
C LEU A 165 -30.31 -1.17 18.53
N TYR A 166 -30.94 -1.96 19.40
CA TYR A 166 -30.43 -2.26 20.73
C TYR A 166 -29.90 -3.70 20.76
N VAL A 167 -28.58 -3.86 20.92
CA VAL A 167 -27.87 -5.15 20.95
C VAL A 167 -26.96 -5.27 22.19
N SER A 168 -27.22 -4.47 23.21
CA SER A 168 -26.46 -4.47 24.46
C SER A 168 -26.64 -5.72 25.31
N GLN A 169 -25.73 -5.97 26.24
CA GLN A 169 -25.73 -7.18 27.10
C GLN A 169 -25.74 -8.47 26.25
N ASN A 170 -24.82 -8.54 25.30
CA ASN A 170 -24.55 -9.72 24.46
C ASN A 170 -23.07 -10.14 24.65
N ALA A 171 -22.56 -11.00 23.77
CA ALA A 171 -21.16 -11.47 23.77
C ALA A 171 -20.41 -10.97 22.51
N ILE A 172 -20.78 -9.81 21.97
CA ILE A 172 -20.30 -9.32 20.66
C ILE A 172 -18.82 -8.97 20.76
N THR A 173 -17.99 -9.69 20.00
CA THR A 173 -16.51 -9.52 19.95
C THR A 173 -16.04 -8.74 18.74
N ARG A 174 -16.87 -8.62 17.69
CA ARG A 174 -16.53 -7.98 16.41
C ARG A 174 -17.75 -7.40 15.71
N ILE A 175 -17.49 -6.45 14.81
CA ILE A 175 -18.42 -5.90 13.82
C ILE A 175 -17.81 -6.18 12.45
N SER A 176 -18.57 -6.71 11.49
CA SER A 176 -18.10 -6.92 10.12
C SER A 176 -17.95 -5.58 9.37
N PRO A 177 -16.93 -5.40 8.49
CA PRO A 177 -16.70 -4.14 7.76
C PRO A 177 -17.87 -3.67 6.88
N ASP A 178 -18.78 -4.58 6.53
CA ASP A 178 -19.94 -4.38 5.66
C ASP A 178 -21.29 -4.50 6.40
N ALA A 179 -21.28 -4.66 7.74
CA ALA A 179 -22.47 -4.95 8.54
C ALA A 179 -23.63 -3.98 8.29
N TRP A 180 -23.33 -2.70 8.11
CA TRP A 180 -24.31 -1.62 8.05
C TRP A 180 -24.84 -1.32 6.64
N GLU A 181 -24.44 -2.07 5.61
CA GLU A 181 -24.82 -1.87 4.19
C GLU A 181 -26.33 -1.61 4.02
N PHE A 182 -27.16 -2.35 4.76
CA PHE A 182 -28.63 -2.29 4.69
C PHE A 182 -29.28 -1.39 5.75
N CYS A 183 -28.53 -0.79 6.66
CA CYS A 183 -29.03 -0.08 7.85
C CYS A 183 -28.74 1.44 7.85
N GLN A 184 -28.60 2.04 6.65
CA GLN A 184 -28.16 3.44 6.47
C GLN A 184 -29.11 4.52 7.04
N ARG A 185 -30.25 4.15 7.63
CA ARG A 185 -31.21 5.04 8.30
C ARG A 185 -31.13 5.01 9.83
N LEU A 186 -30.18 4.26 10.38
CA LEU A 186 -30.00 4.10 11.82
C LEU A 186 -29.62 5.44 12.48
N ALA A 187 -30.38 5.84 13.49
CA ALA A 187 -30.22 7.05 14.28
C ALA A 187 -29.71 6.74 15.71
N GLU A 188 -30.03 5.58 16.26
CA GLU A 188 -29.58 5.13 17.59
C GLU A 188 -29.06 3.69 17.55
N LEU A 189 -27.84 3.48 18.05
CA LEU A 189 -27.18 2.18 18.13
C LEU A 189 -26.62 1.96 19.54
N ASP A 190 -27.10 0.90 20.21
CA ASP A 190 -26.60 0.49 21.53
C ASP A 190 -25.89 -0.86 21.47
N LEU A 191 -24.58 -0.82 21.61
CA LEU A 191 -23.63 -1.93 21.67
C LEU A 191 -23.03 -2.10 23.08
N SER A 192 -23.56 -1.43 24.11
CA SER A 192 -23.00 -1.49 25.47
C SER A 192 -23.04 -2.88 26.11
N TYR A 193 -22.25 -3.13 27.16
CA TYR A 193 -22.19 -4.43 27.85
C TYR A 193 -21.94 -5.59 26.86
N ASN A 194 -20.87 -5.49 26.08
CA ASN A 194 -20.44 -6.50 25.11
C ASN A 194 -18.96 -6.86 25.33
N GLN A 195 -18.30 -7.45 24.35
CA GLN A 195 -16.93 -7.96 24.42
C GLN A 195 -16.05 -7.36 23.30
N LEU A 196 -16.37 -6.15 22.84
CA LEU A 196 -15.58 -5.43 21.84
C LEU A 196 -14.25 -5.00 22.45
N THR A 197 -13.14 -5.34 21.79
CA THR A 197 -11.77 -4.98 22.22
C THR A 197 -11.11 -3.91 21.35
N ARG A 198 -11.50 -3.80 20.08
CA ARG A 198 -10.93 -2.85 19.12
C ARG A 198 -11.96 -2.33 18.13
N LEU A 199 -11.85 -1.05 17.77
CA LEU A 199 -12.61 -0.40 16.71
C LEU A 199 -11.68 -0.13 15.53
N LYS A 200 -11.93 -0.76 14.37
CA LYS A 200 -11.20 -0.55 13.11
C LYS A 200 -11.88 0.54 12.28
N GLU A 201 -11.15 1.25 11.41
CA GLU A 201 -11.66 2.37 10.59
C GLU A 201 -13.00 2.05 9.88
N SER A 202 -13.20 0.83 9.40
CA SER A 202 -14.43 0.40 8.72
C SER A 202 -15.64 0.11 9.63
N ALA A 203 -15.50 0.15 10.96
CA ALA A 203 -16.48 -0.41 11.90
C ALA A 203 -17.87 0.25 11.89
N PHE A 204 -17.99 1.51 11.43
CA PHE A 204 -19.25 2.26 11.39
C PHE A 204 -19.55 2.91 10.02
N VAL A 205 -18.88 2.45 8.95
CA VAL A 205 -19.05 3.00 7.60
C VAL A 205 -20.50 2.86 7.13
N GLY A 206 -21.03 3.93 6.55
CA GLY A 206 -22.41 4.01 6.05
C GLY A 206 -23.44 4.55 7.06
N LEU A 207 -23.11 4.66 8.36
CA LEU A 207 -24.01 5.15 9.41
C LEU A 207 -24.07 6.69 9.51
N GLY A 208 -24.08 7.41 8.38
CA GLY A 208 -23.98 8.89 8.35
C GLY A 208 -25.18 9.65 8.95
N LEU A 209 -26.30 8.96 9.21
CA LEU A 209 -27.48 9.50 9.88
C LEU A 209 -27.51 9.22 11.39
N LEU A 210 -26.52 8.51 11.94
CA LEU A 210 -26.48 8.13 13.35
C LEU A 210 -26.34 9.36 14.26
N GLU A 211 -27.25 9.49 15.23
CA GLU A 211 -27.31 10.59 16.21
C GLU A 211 -26.76 10.15 17.57
N LYS A 212 -26.90 8.87 17.94
CA LYS A 212 -26.37 8.32 19.19
C LYS A 212 -25.70 6.97 19.00
N LEU A 213 -24.53 6.82 19.60
CA LEU A 213 -23.74 5.59 19.62
C LEU A 213 -23.32 5.29 21.07
N ASN A 214 -23.80 4.17 21.61
CA ASN A 214 -23.39 3.67 22.92
C ASN A 214 -22.51 2.43 22.76
N LEU A 215 -21.26 2.55 23.20
CA LEU A 215 -20.21 1.53 23.23
C LEU A 215 -19.69 1.32 24.67
N GLY A 216 -20.36 1.89 25.67
CA GLY A 216 -19.95 1.82 27.07
C GLY A 216 -19.93 0.38 27.60
N ASP A 217 -19.19 0.15 28.69
CA ASP A 217 -19.14 -1.14 29.37
C ASP A 217 -18.68 -2.28 28.42
N ASN A 218 -17.55 -2.06 27.74
CA ASN A 218 -16.89 -3.01 26.82
C ASN A 218 -15.38 -3.13 27.20
N HIS A 219 -14.57 -3.77 26.37
CA HIS A 219 -13.13 -3.96 26.60
C HIS A 219 -12.27 -3.16 25.60
N ILE A 220 -12.76 -2.02 25.11
CA ILE A 220 -12.14 -1.29 24.00
C ILE A 220 -10.84 -0.63 24.47
N ASN A 221 -9.71 -1.24 24.15
CA ASN A 221 -8.36 -0.68 24.35
C ASN A 221 -7.75 -0.10 23.06
N HIS A 222 -8.39 -0.29 21.89
CA HIS A 222 -7.93 0.26 20.62
C HIS A 222 -9.03 0.95 19.82
N ILE A 223 -8.77 2.19 19.38
CA ILE A 223 -9.68 3.02 18.56
C ILE A 223 -8.89 3.61 17.39
N ALA A 224 -9.02 3.01 16.20
CA ALA A 224 -8.26 3.41 15.02
C ALA A 224 -8.46 4.89 14.64
N ASP A 225 -7.39 5.52 14.15
CA ASP A 225 -7.39 6.88 13.60
C ASP A 225 -8.58 7.06 12.62
N GLY A 226 -9.47 8.02 12.86
CA GLY A 226 -10.62 8.29 11.98
C GLY A 226 -11.78 7.29 12.01
N VAL A 227 -11.88 6.34 12.95
CA VAL A 227 -12.98 5.33 12.97
C VAL A 227 -14.40 5.89 13.05
N PHE A 228 -14.57 7.11 13.57
CA PHE A 228 -15.88 7.79 13.61
C PHE A 228 -16.09 8.75 12.41
N ARG A 229 -15.17 8.79 11.44
CA ARG A 229 -15.27 9.61 10.23
C ARG A 229 -16.51 9.22 9.43
N GLY A 230 -17.32 10.22 9.09
CA GLY A 230 -18.57 10.04 8.34
C GLY A 230 -19.81 9.92 9.23
N LEU A 231 -19.68 9.79 10.55
CA LEU A 231 -20.80 9.89 11.51
C LEU A 231 -21.21 11.36 11.72
N THR A 232 -21.50 12.08 10.63
CA THR A 232 -21.65 13.55 10.61
C THR A 232 -22.86 14.09 11.37
N ASN A 233 -23.79 13.23 11.78
CA ASN A 233 -24.96 13.58 12.60
C ASN A 233 -24.82 13.23 14.08
N LEU A 234 -23.70 12.62 14.50
CA LEU A 234 -23.56 12.06 15.84
C LEU A 234 -23.54 13.18 16.88
N GLN A 235 -24.46 13.12 17.83
CA GLN A 235 -24.68 14.07 18.92
C GLN A 235 -24.24 13.48 20.27
N THR A 236 -24.39 12.16 20.47
CA THR A 236 -23.95 11.49 21.71
C THR A 236 -23.08 10.27 21.41
N LEU A 237 -21.91 10.23 22.03
CA LEU A 237 -20.98 9.10 22.01
C LEU A 237 -20.66 8.68 23.45
N ASP A 238 -21.10 7.48 23.82
CA ASP A 238 -20.83 6.88 25.13
C ASP A 238 -19.77 5.79 24.98
N LEU A 239 -18.63 5.99 25.63
CA LEU A 239 -17.46 5.12 25.66
C LEU A 239 -17.04 4.82 27.11
N ARG A 240 -17.93 4.98 28.10
CA ARG A 240 -17.60 4.73 29.51
C ARG A 240 -17.13 3.29 29.76
N ASN A 241 -16.47 3.04 30.89
CA ASN A 241 -16.17 1.69 31.41
C ASN A 241 -15.54 0.79 30.33
N ASN A 242 -14.46 1.28 29.74
CA ASN A 242 -13.68 0.64 28.68
C ASN A 242 -12.18 0.71 29.05
N GLU A 243 -11.30 0.30 28.13
CA GLU A 243 -9.86 0.20 28.37
C GLU A 243 -9.08 1.32 27.63
N ILE A 244 -9.74 2.44 27.33
CA ILE A 244 -9.20 3.51 26.49
C ILE A 244 -8.13 4.31 27.25
N SER A 245 -7.00 4.56 26.60
CA SER A 245 -5.92 5.42 27.11
C SER A 245 -5.38 6.32 26.00
N TRP A 246 -4.50 5.75 25.16
CA TRP A 246 -3.77 6.44 24.08
C TRP A 246 -4.63 7.22 23.08
N ALA A 247 -5.93 6.92 22.91
CA ALA A 247 -6.80 7.71 22.04
C ALA A 247 -6.99 9.17 22.52
N ILE A 248 -6.65 9.46 23.79
CA ILE A 248 -6.66 10.78 24.43
C ILE A 248 -5.23 11.24 24.82
N GLU A 249 -4.32 10.29 25.09
CA GLU A 249 -2.92 10.57 25.47
C GLU A 249 -1.95 10.80 24.30
N ASP A 250 -2.29 10.35 23.09
CA ASP A 250 -1.55 10.60 21.84
C ASP A 250 -2.15 11.81 21.09
N ALA A 251 -1.47 12.28 20.04
CA ALA A 251 -2.02 13.23 19.08
C ALA A 251 -2.96 12.54 18.07
N ASN A 252 -3.87 11.69 18.56
CA ASN A 252 -4.65 10.77 17.75
C ASN A 252 -5.85 11.43 17.04
N GLU A 253 -6.19 10.95 15.84
CA GLU A 253 -7.29 11.47 15.02
C GLU A 253 -8.58 10.65 15.13
N ALA A 254 -8.78 9.89 16.21
CA ALA A 254 -9.96 9.02 16.41
C ALA A 254 -11.30 9.75 16.26
N PHE A 255 -11.41 10.95 16.82
CA PHE A 255 -12.66 11.73 16.88
C PHE A 255 -12.81 12.76 15.73
N VAL A 256 -11.89 12.77 14.76
CA VAL A 256 -11.87 13.77 13.68
C VAL A 256 -13.07 13.62 12.75
N GLY A 257 -13.85 14.69 12.63
CA GLY A 257 -15.06 14.77 11.79
C GLY A 257 -16.37 14.73 12.58
N LEU A 258 -16.33 14.53 13.89
CA LEU A 258 -17.50 14.54 14.79
C LEU A 258 -17.93 15.97 15.20
N SER A 259 -18.04 16.89 14.25
CA SER A 259 -18.30 18.32 14.53
C SER A 259 -19.68 18.64 15.09
N ARG A 260 -20.62 17.69 15.08
CA ARG A 260 -21.96 17.80 15.70
C ARG A 260 -22.07 17.12 17.07
N LEU A 261 -20.99 16.57 17.61
CA LEU A 261 -21.01 15.82 18.86
C LEU A 261 -21.18 16.76 20.06
N ASP A 262 -22.40 16.85 20.58
CA ASP A 262 -22.75 17.59 21.81
C ASP A 262 -22.15 16.93 23.07
N LYS A 263 -22.19 15.59 23.14
CA LYS A 263 -21.86 14.83 24.36
C LYS A 263 -20.90 13.67 24.12
N LEU A 264 -19.82 13.65 24.90
CA LEU A 264 -18.81 12.60 24.94
C LEU A 264 -18.65 12.08 26.38
N ILE A 265 -18.86 10.78 26.59
CA ILE A 265 -18.68 10.11 27.89
C ILE A 265 -17.47 9.18 27.79
N LEU A 266 -16.43 9.48 28.56
CA LEU A 266 -15.18 8.71 28.69
C LEU A 266 -14.94 8.27 30.15
N GLN A 267 -15.97 8.32 30.99
CA GLN A 267 -15.95 7.86 32.39
C GLN A 267 -15.31 6.47 32.53
N GLY A 268 -14.49 6.24 33.56
CA GLY A 268 -14.05 4.89 33.94
C GLY A 268 -13.18 4.20 32.89
N ASN A 269 -12.29 4.96 32.24
CA ASN A 269 -11.29 4.46 31.29
C ASN A 269 -9.88 4.53 31.92
N GLN A 270 -8.85 4.21 31.13
CA GLN A 270 -7.45 4.16 31.56
C GLN A 270 -6.66 5.43 31.18
N ILE A 271 -7.33 6.58 31.02
CA ILE A 271 -6.70 7.83 30.51
C ILE A 271 -5.82 8.46 31.59
N LYS A 272 -4.52 8.57 31.30
CA LYS A 272 -3.50 9.16 32.20
C LYS A 272 -3.04 10.56 31.82
N SER A 273 -3.33 10.99 30.59
CA SER A 273 -2.86 12.25 30.01
C SER A 273 -3.88 12.79 29.01
N ILE A 274 -4.03 14.11 28.92
CA ILE A 274 -4.86 14.76 27.89
C ILE A 274 -3.97 15.66 27.04
N THR A 275 -3.92 15.41 25.73
CA THR A 275 -3.14 16.25 24.80
C THR A 275 -3.96 17.43 24.27
N LYS A 276 -3.25 18.45 23.77
CA LYS A 276 -3.86 19.60 23.06
C LYS A 276 -4.56 19.26 21.74
N LYS A 277 -4.61 17.98 21.36
CA LYS A 277 -5.27 17.44 20.16
C LYS A 277 -6.34 16.38 20.47
N ALA A 278 -6.49 15.94 21.73
CA ALA A 278 -7.37 14.83 22.10
C ALA A 278 -8.82 15.00 21.64
N PHE A 279 -9.32 16.24 21.64
CA PHE A 279 -10.68 16.60 21.23
C PHE A 279 -10.72 17.33 19.87
N SER A 280 -9.70 17.13 19.03
CA SER A 280 -9.59 17.79 17.72
C SER A 280 -10.71 17.38 16.77
N GLY A 281 -11.49 18.36 16.31
CA GLY A 281 -12.67 18.16 15.47
C GLY A 281 -14.00 18.04 16.23
N LEU A 282 -13.99 18.19 17.56
CA LEU A 282 -15.18 18.21 18.43
C LEU A 282 -15.68 19.64 18.70
N GLU A 283 -15.80 20.45 17.65
CA GLU A 283 -16.16 21.88 17.70
C GLU A 283 -17.53 22.12 18.38
N GLY A 284 -18.47 21.19 18.24
CA GLY A 284 -19.81 21.24 18.84
C GLY A 284 -19.93 20.69 20.26
N LEU A 285 -18.82 20.31 20.92
CA LEU A 285 -18.86 19.60 22.20
C LEU A 285 -19.21 20.52 23.37
N GLU A 286 -20.35 20.24 24.00
CA GLU A 286 -20.87 20.96 25.16
C GLU A 286 -20.73 20.16 26.48
N HIS A 287 -20.79 18.83 26.43
CA HIS A 287 -20.83 17.95 27.60
C HIS A 287 -19.72 16.89 27.55
N LEU A 288 -18.75 16.95 28.46
CA LEU A 288 -17.61 16.03 28.54
C LEU A 288 -17.49 15.39 29.93
N ASP A 289 -17.55 14.06 30.00
CA ASP A 289 -17.31 13.29 31.23
C ASP A 289 -16.00 12.51 31.13
N LEU A 290 -15.05 12.84 32.01
CA LEU A 290 -13.73 12.22 32.17
C LEU A 290 -13.55 11.61 33.57
N SER A 291 -14.62 11.51 34.36
CA SER A 291 -14.57 11.04 35.75
C SER A 291 -14.07 9.60 35.88
N ASN A 292 -13.47 9.26 37.02
CA ASN A 292 -12.97 7.90 37.30
C ASN A 292 -11.87 7.43 36.32
N ASN A 293 -11.07 8.37 35.79
CA ASN A 293 -9.83 8.11 35.06
C ASN A 293 -8.63 8.54 35.93
N GLU A 294 -7.49 7.85 35.81
CA GLU A 294 -6.24 8.17 36.50
C GLU A 294 -5.48 9.36 35.85
N ILE A 295 -6.18 10.46 35.55
CA ILE A 295 -5.59 11.59 34.81
C ILE A 295 -4.53 12.27 35.68
N MET A 296 -3.28 12.22 35.22
CA MET A 296 -2.11 12.80 35.88
C MET A 296 -1.66 14.12 35.25
N SER A 297 -1.96 14.38 33.97
CA SER A 297 -1.49 15.58 33.27
C SER A 297 -2.45 16.05 32.18
N VAL A 298 -2.59 17.37 32.02
CA VAL A 298 -3.46 18.01 31.02
C VAL A 298 -2.66 19.11 30.32
N GLN A 299 -2.43 18.97 29.02
CA GLN A 299 -1.68 19.97 28.25
C GLN A 299 -2.44 21.30 28.15
N GLU A 300 -1.69 22.39 28.11
CA GLU A 300 -2.23 23.74 27.88
C GLU A 300 -3.14 23.78 26.64
N ASN A 301 -4.30 24.43 26.78
CA ASN A 301 -5.32 24.56 25.73
C ASN A 301 -5.99 23.23 25.29
N ALA A 302 -5.88 22.13 26.05
CA ALA A 302 -6.54 20.85 25.74
C ALA A 302 -8.06 20.93 25.50
N PHE A 303 -8.75 21.86 26.18
CA PHE A 303 -10.19 22.06 26.03
C PHE A 303 -10.55 23.23 25.10
N ALA A 304 -9.58 23.96 24.55
CA ALA A 304 -9.82 25.24 23.85
C ALA A 304 -10.56 25.12 22.51
N GLN A 305 -10.70 23.90 21.97
CA GLN A 305 -11.47 23.62 20.75
C GLN A 305 -12.91 23.17 21.01
N ALA A 306 -13.31 22.97 22.28
CA ALA A 306 -14.65 22.53 22.68
C ALA A 306 -15.39 23.65 23.41
N HIS A 307 -16.66 23.87 23.07
CA HIS A 307 -17.51 24.89 23.69
C HIS A 307 -18.25 24.35 24.93
N LEU A 308 -17.47 23.78 25.86
CA LEU A 308 -17.97 23.07 27.04
C LEU A 308 -18.87 23.93 27.92
N LYS A 309 -20.04 23.38 28.24
CA LYS A 309 -21.00 23.85 29.26
C LYS A 309 -21.00 22.95 30.50
N GLU A 310 -20.60 21.69 30.35
CA GLU A 310 -20.39 20.74 31.44
C GLU A 310 -19.09 19.97 31.23
N LEU A 311 -18.23 19.97 32.25
CA LEU A 311 -17.03 19.15 32.35
C LEU A 311 -17.08 18.39 33.68
N VAL A 312 -17.14 17.07 33.62
CA VAL A 312 -17.02 16.20 34.81
C VAL A 312 -15.59 15.69 34.87
N LEU A 313 -14.81 16.18 35.84
CA LEU A 313 -13.39 15.84 36.00
C LEU A 313 -13.08 15.53 37.46
N ASN A 314 -12.98 14.25 37.77
CA ASN A 314 -12.69 13.75 39.11
C ASN A 314 -11.43 12.88 39.05
N THR A 315 -10.31 13.42 39.53
CA THR A 315 -9.00 12.74 39.64
C THR A 315 -8.24 13.27 40.86
N SER A 316 -7.57 12.37 41.58
CA SER A 316 -6.65 12.70 42.67
C SER A 316 -5.18 12.48 42.30
N SER A 317 -4.88 12.23 41.02
CA SER A 317 -3.57 11.74 40.56
C SER A 317 -2.68 12.83 39.93
N LEU A 318 -3.05 14.10 40.02
CA LEU A 318 -2.43 15.16 39.19
C LEU A 318 -0.97 15.45 39.55
N LEU A 319 -0.16 15.62 38.51
CA LEU A 319 1.16 16.25 38.52
C LEU A 319 0.95 17.77 38.53
N CYS A 320 1.04 18.39 39.69
CA CYS A 320 0.95 19.84 39.86
C CYS A 320 2.31 20.51 39.60
N ASP A 321 2.83 20.30 38.40
CA ASP A 321 4.03 20.97 37.87
C ASP A 321 3.65 22.23 37.04
N CYS A 322 4.63 22.94 36.52
CA CYS A 322 4.39 24.16 35.74
C CYS A 322 3.56 23.94 34.45
N GLN A 323 3.47 22.71 33.91
CA GLN A 323 2.60 22.40 32.77
C GLN A 323 1.12 22.44 33.14
N LEU A 324 0.79 22.33 34.44
CA LEU A 324 -0.57 22.39 34.96
C LEU A 324 -0.96 23.80 35.48
N LYS A 325 -0.02 24.76 35.59
CA LYS A 325 -0.23 26.11 36.16
C LYS A 325 -1.40 26.89 35.54
N TRP A 326 -1.73 26.64 34.28
CA TRP A 326 -2.86 27.27 33.56
C TRP A 326 -4.24 26.74 33.99
N LEU A 327 -4.33 25.47 34.43
CA LEU A 327 -5.59 24.77 34.64
C LEU A 327 -6.42 25.32 35.82
N PRO A 328 -5.85 25.65 37.00
CA PRO A 328 -6.62 26.28 38.09
C PRO A 328 -7.30 27.59 37.64
N GLN A 329 -6.57 28.44 36.91
CA GLN A 329 -7.11 29.71 36.41
C GLN A 329 -8.23 29.46 35.40
N TRP A 330 -7.98 28.63 34.37
CA TRP A 330 -8.98 28.30 33.36
C TRP A 330 -10.25 27.70 33.96
N LEU A 331 -10.13 26.80 34.93
CA LEU A 331 -11.27 26.24 35.68
C LEU A 331 -12.07 27.33 36.40
N SER A 332 -11.41 28.29 37.04
CA SER A 332 -12.08 29.39 37.75
C SER A 332 -12.84 30.34 36.81
N GLU A 333 -12.30 30.60 35.62
CA GLU A 333 -12.89 31.47 34.59
C GLU A 333 -14.02 30.76 33.80
N SER A 334 -13.92 29.45 33.60
CA SER A 334 -14.85 28.65 32.78
C SER A 334 -16.29 28.52 33.31
N HIS A 335 -16.51 28.82 34.59
CA HIS A 335 -17.74 28.52 35.35
C HIS A 335 -18.13 27.01 35.46
N LEU A 336 -17.28 26.07 35.02
CA LEU A 336 -17.57 24.62 34.98
C LEU A 336 -17.49 23.91 36.35
N LEU A 337 -17.16 24.62 37.43
CA LEU A 337 -16.76 24.12 38.75
C LEU A 337 -17.76 23.20 39.50
N LYS A 338 -18.97 22.95 38.98
CA LYS A 338 -20.02 22.19 39.69
C LYS A 338 -19.78 20.67 39.75
N ALA A 339 -18.99 20.12 38.83
CA ALA A 339 -18.81 18.67 38.65
C ALA A 339 -17.32 18.26 38.66
N ILE A 340 -16.47 19.06 39.30
CA ILE A 340 -15.01 18.96 39.20
C ILE A 340 -14.41 18.79 40.61
N SER A 341 -13.70 17.69 40.83
CA SER A 341 -13.03 17.35 42.09
C SER A 341 -11.60 16.88 41.79
N VAL A 342 -10.68 17.84 41.82
CA VAL A 342 -9.27 17.66 41.40
C VAL A 342 -8.30 17.96 42.54
N SER A 343 -7.38 17.02 42.78
CA SER A 343 -6.28 17.18 43.75
C SER A 343 -4.94 16.71 43.19
N CYS A 344 -3.86 17.31 43.68
CA CYS A 344 -2.49 16.92 43.35
C CYS A 344 -2.13 15.58 44.02
N ALA A 345 -1.37 14.74 43.32
CA ALA A 345 -0.63 13.61 43.91
C ALA A 345 0.88 13.90 44.02
N HIS A 346 1.40 14.75 43.15
CA HIS A 346 2.81 15.13 43.09
C HIS A 346 2.94 16.62 42.72
N PRO A 347 3.97 17.36 43.18
CA PRO A 347 5.02 16.96 44.13
C PRO A 347 4.46 16.57 45.51
N GLU A 348 5.23 15.79 46.28
CA GLU A 348 4.76 15.17 47.53
C GLU A 348 4.22 16.16 48.57
N TRP A 349 4.74 17.40 48.58
CA TRP A 349 4.30 18.47 49.48
C TRP A 349 2.98 19.13 49.06
N LEU A 350 2.54 18.93 47.81
CA LEU A 350 1.18 19.27 47.34
C LEU A 350 0.21 18.08 47.41
N ALA A 351 0.66 16.87 47.78
CA ALA A 351 -0.17 15.67 47.74
C ALA A 351 -1.45 15.81 48.60
N GLY A 352 -2.60 15.51 47.99
CA GLY A 352 -3.92 15.63 48.61
C GLY A 352 -4.49 17.06 48.65
N GLN A 353 -3.74 18.09 48.27
CA GLN A 353 -4.26 19.46 48.18
C GLN A 353 -5.16 19.62 46.95
N SER A 354 -6.25 20.41 47.07
CA SER A 354 -7.11 20.70 45.94
C SER A 354 -6.40 21.64 44.95
N LEU A 355 -6.52 21.36 43.66
CA LEU A 355 -5.86 22.13 42.59
C LEU A 355 -6.21 23.63 42.64
N LEU A 356 -7.41 23.97 43.09
CA LEU A 356 -7.92 25.35 43.20
C LEU A 356 -7.45 26.07 44.49
N SER A 357 -6.67 25.41 45.34
CA SER A 357 -6.09 25.98 46.57
C SER A 357 -4.56 26.05 46.59
N VAL A 358 -3.89 25.54 45.54
CA VAL A 358 -2.44 25.65 45.36
C VAL A 358 -2.10 27.07 44.90
N ASP A 359 -1.01 27.66 45.41
CA ASP A 359 -0.56 28.98 44.95
C ASP A 359 -0.05 28.90 43.50
N PRO A 360 -0.35 29.86 42.61
CA PRO A 360 0.18 29.86 41.26
C PRO A 360 1.71 29.68 41.17
N ASP A 361 2.48 30.19 42.13
CA ASP A 361 3.95 30.10 42.10
C ASP A 361 4.53 28.79 42.68
N ASP A 362 3.70 27.94 43.29
CA ASP A 362 4.08 26.57 43.70
C ASP A 362 4.21 25.59 42.49
N PHE A 363 3.61 25.92 41.34
CA PHE A 363 3.66 25.10 40.12
C PHE A 363 5.01 25.25 39.38
N VAL A 364 6.04 24.54 39.87
CA VAL A 364 7.41 24.52 39.32
C VAL A 364 7.66 23.34 38.36
N CYS A 365 8.74 23.40 37.57
CA CYS A 365 9.16 22.35 36.61
C CYS A 365 10.61 21.88 36.81
N ASP A 366 11.17 22.04 38.01
CA ASP A 366 12.56 21.67 38.30
C ASP A 366 12.81 20.16 38.17
N ASN A 367 11.74 19.36 38.31
CA ASN A 367 11.70 17.91 38.07
C ASN A 367 10.70 17.58 36.94
N PHE A 368 11.02 16.55 36.16
CA PHE A 368 10.17 15.95 35.13
C PHE A 368 10.00 14.45 35.42
N PRO A 369 9.10 14.07 36.34
CA PRO A 369 8.94 12.68 36.77
C PRO A 369 8.23 11.81 35.72
N LYS A 370 7.46 12.41 34.80
CA LYS A 370 6.88 11.75 33.63
C LYS A 370 7.90 11.66 32.49
N PRO A 371 8.01 10.54 31.75
CA PRO A 371 9.04 10.37 30.72
C PRO A 371 8.94 11.42 29.61
N GLN A 372 10.07 12.01 29.21
CA GLN A 372 10.17 12.91 28.06
C GLN A 372 10.94 12.21 26.93
N ILE A 373 10.34 12.10 25.75
CA ILE A 373 11.01 11.50 24.59
C ILE A 373 11.97 12.53 23.97
N LYS A 374 13.24 12.14 23.87
CA LYS A 374 14.39 12.94 23.43
C LYS A 374 14.89 12.53 22.05
N VAL A 375 14.82 11.23 21.72
CA VAL A 375 15.09 10.72 20.37
C VAL A 375 13.84 10.02 19.86
N HIS A 376 13.48 10.38 18.64
CA HIS A 376 12.28 9.96 17.93
C HIS A 376 12.65 9.00 16.79
N PRO A 377 11.90 7.91 16.54
CA PRO A 377 12.14 7.06 15.38
C PRO A 377 12.01 7.84 14.08
N GLU A 378 12.90 7.54 13.14
CA GLU A 378 12.94 8.18 11.83
C GLU A 378 12.02 7.47 10.84
N THR A 379 11.48 8.22 9.87
CA THR A 379 10.72 7.65 8.74
C THR A 379 11.69 6.99 7.76
N THR A 380 11.51 5.69 7.52
CA THR A 380 12.47 4.86 6.77
C THR A 380 11.85 4.35 5.47
N VAL A 381 12.65 4.36 4.41
CA VAL A 381 12.36 3.62 3.17
C VAL A 381 13.34 2.46 3.11
N ALA A 382 12.81 1.24 3.05
CA ALA A 382 13.59 0.01 3.07
C ALA A 382 13.43 -0.77 1.77
N LEU A 383 14.38 -1.66 1.48
CA LEU A 383 14.22 -2.66 0.42
C LEU A 383 13.66 -3.95 1.00
N ARG A 384 12.76 -4.61 0.27
CA ARG A 384 12.22 -5.91 0.64
C ARG A 384 13.35 -6.91 0.89
N GLY A 385 13.30 -7.62 2.02
CA GLY A 385 14.33 -8.57 2.47
C GLY A 385 15.50 -7.95 3.24
N THR A 386 15.56 -6.62 3.43
CA THR A 386 16.57 -5.98 4.30
C THR A 386 16.13 -5.96 5.76
N ASN A 387 17.06 -5.67 6.68
CA ASN A 387 16.77 -5.46 8.09
C ASN A 387 16.69 -3.96 8.38
N VAL A 388 15.73 -3.56 9.22
CA VAL A 388 15.48 -2.17 9.62
C VAL A 388 15.48 -2.08 11.13
N THR A 389 16.03 -1.00 11.68
CA THR A 389 15.97 -0.70 13.12
C THR A 389 15.32 0.66 13.34
N LEU A 390 14.38 0.72 14.29
CA LEU A 390 13.73 1.95 14.71
C LEU A 390 14.10 2.22 16.17
N MET A 391 14.67 3.40 16.45
CA MET A 391 15.19 3.76 17.77
C MET A 391 14.34 4.86 18.42
N CYS A 392 14.17 4.77 19.73
CA CYS A 392 13.48 5.74 20.55
C CYS A 392 14.21 5.90 21.88
N THR A 393 14.41 7.14 22.35
CA THR A 393 15.07 7.40 23.63
C THR A 393 14.27 8.38 24.46
N ALA A 394 14.04 8.07 25.72
CA ALA A 394 13.38 8.93 26.69
C ALA A 394 14.27 9.21 27.91
N VAL A 395 13.93 10.27 28.64
CA VAL A 395 14.59 10.72 29.87
C VAL A 395 13.56 10.95 30.98
N SER A 396 13.96 10.77 32.23
CA SER A 396 13.12 10.96 33.43
C SER A 396 13.97 11.57 34.53
N SER A 397 13.40 12.47 35.36
CA SER A 397 14.04 12.91 36.61
C SER A 397 13.61 12.08 37.83
N SER A 398 12.76 11.07 37.64
CA SER A 398 12.42 10.08 38.65
C SER A 398 13.10 8.74 38.37
N ASP A 399 13.47 8.08 39.46
CA ASP A 399 13.86 6.67 39.59
C ASP A 399 12.77 5.65 39.18
N SER A 400 11.52 6.09 39.00
CA SER A 400 10.39 5.25 38.60
C SER A 400 10.71 4.47 37.31
N PRO A 401 10.63 3.12 37.33
CA PRO A 401 11.10 2.30 36.22
C PRO A 401 10.29 2.56 34.95
N MET A 402 11.00 2.87 33.86
CA MET A 402 10.41 3.03 32.54
C MET A 402 10.20 1.66 31.88
N ALA A 403 8.97 1.40 31.46
CA ALA A 403 8.59 0.35 30.54
C ALA A 403 8.38 0.95 29.14
N THR A 404 8.61 0.14 28.11
CA THR A 404 8.51 0.56 26.71
C THR A 404 7.65 -0.39 25.90
N ALA A 405 6.85 0.15 24.98
CA ALA A 405 6.08 -0.62 24.01
C ALA A 405 6.19 0.01 22.62
N TRP A 406 6.19 -0.82 21.58
CA TRP A 406 6.09 -0.37 20.19
C TRP A 406 4.70 -0.64 19.65
N ARG A 407 4.23 0.22 18.75
CA ARG A 407 2.97 0.06 18.03
C ARG A 407 3.17 0.28 16.54
N LYS A 408 2.37 -0.40 15.71
CA LYS A 408 2.32 -0.28 14.25
C LYS A 408 0.87 -0.04 13.85
N ASP A 409 0.62 0.99 13.05
CA ASP A 409 -0.73 1.36 12.57
C ASP A 409 -1.76 1.40 13.70
N SER A 410 -1.33 2.01 14.81
CA SER A 410 -2.04 2.15 16.07
C SER A 410 -2.29 0.87 16.91
N GLU A 411 -2.01 -0.35 16.43
CA GLU A 411 -2.02 -1.60 17.22
C GLU A 411 -0.67 -1.86 17.92
N VAL A 412 -0.68 -2.40 19.15
CA VAL A 412 0.54 -2.69 19.95
C VAL A 412 1.20 -3.99 19.50
N LEU A 413 2.53 -3.96 19.40
CA LEU A 413 3.36 -5.12 19.05
C LEU A 413 3.83 -5.83 20.33
N TYR A 414 3.19 -6.95 20.68
CA TYR A 414 3.52 -7.72 21.88
C TYR A 414 4.75 -8.62 21.71
N ASP A 415 4.84 -9.30 20.56
CA ASP A 415 5.89 -10.29 20.26
C ASP A 415 7.02 -9.73 19.37
N ALA A 416 7.35 -8.45 19.53
CA ALA A 416 8.37 -7.77 18.74
C ALA A 416 9.81 -8.00 19.26
N GLU A 417 10.77 -8.11 18.34
CA GLU A 417 12.19 -8.15 18.68
C GLU A 417 12.69 -6.75 19.08
N VAL A 418 12.74 -6.51 20.39
CA VAL A 418 13.06 -5.20 20.99
C VAL A 418 14.25 -5.31 21.93
N GLU A 419 15.29 -4.52 21.69
CA GLU A 419 16.40 -4.33 22.62
C GLU A 419 16.21 -3.04 23.44
N ASN A 420 16.47 -3.11 24.75
CA ASN A 420 16.32 -1.99 25.67
C ASN A 420 17.61 -1.70 26.43
N PHE A 421 18.01 -0.43 26.48
CA PHE A 421 19.27 0.05 27.05
C PHE A 421 19.01 1.18 28.04
N ALA A 422 19.27 0.95 29.33
CA ALA A 422 19.21 1.97 30.37
C ALA A 422 20.60 2.55 30.67
N ARG A 423 20.70 3.89 30.76
CA ARG A 423 21.88 4.63 31.21
C ARG A 423 21.56 5.36 32.50
N TYR A 424 22.35 5.07 33.52
CA TYR A 424 22.24 5.64 34.86
C TYR A 424 23.26 6.75 35.05
N GLN A 425 22.93 7.80 35.80
CA GLN A 425 23.90 8.82 36.14
C GLN A 425 24.89 8.28 37.20
N GLN A 426 26.19 8.39 36.93
CA GLN A 426 27.26 7.71 37.71
C GLN A 426 27.45 8.19 39.16
N GLN A 427 26.60 9.09 39.67
CA GLN A 427 26.72 9.68 41.02
C GLN A 427 25.39 9.73 41.81
N SER A 428 24.22 9.77 41.16
CA SER A 428 22.91 9.71 41.84
C SER A 428 22.22 8.33 41.77
N GLY A 429 22.47 7.57 40.71
CA GLY A 429 21.76 6.32 40.42
C GLY A 429 20.45 6.49 39.63
N GLU A 430 20.07 7.71 39.27
CA GLU A 430 18.84 8.01 38.52
C GLU A 430 18.89 7.50 37.07
N VAL A 431 17.74 7.08 36.54
CA VAL A 431 17.58 6.58 35.15
C VAL A 431 17.46 7.73 34.16
N LEU A 432 18.61 8.36 33.90
CA LEU A 432 18.65 9.63 33.16
C LEU A 432 18.36 9.45 31.66
N GLU A 433 18.60 8.28 31.07
CA GLU A 433 18.33 8.00 29.65
C GLU A 433 17.98 6.52 29.42
N TYR A 434 16.83 6.24 28.79
CA TYR A 434 16.36 4.90 28.45
C TYR A 434 16.08 4.83 26.94
N THR A 435 16.76 3.93 26.24
CA THR A 435 16.61 3.73 24.79
C THR A 435 15.98 2.38 24.51
N THR A 436 15.00 2.35 23.60
CA THR A 436 14.41 1.13 23.03
C THR A 436 14.68 1.10 21.53
N VAL A 437 15.04 -0.07 21.00
CA VAL A 437 15.32 -0.31 19.59
C VAL A 437 14.45 -1.48 19.13
N LEU A 438 13.51 -1.21 18.23
CA LEU A 438 12.74 -2.22 17.53
C LEU A 438 13.55 -2.70 16.31
N HIS A 439 13.79 -4.01 16.23
CA HIS A 439 14.41 -4.66 15.09
C HIS A 439 13.35 -5.31 14.21
N LEU A 440 13.43 -5.10 12.90
CA LEU A 440 12.57 -5.71 11.90
C LEU A 440 13.48 -6.46 10.91
N PHE A 441 13.40 -7.79 10.90
CA PHE A 441 14.27 -8.66 10.10
C PHE A 441 13.57 -9.11 8.81
N ASN A 442 14.31 -9.15 7.69
CA ASN A 442 13.81 -9.60 6.38
C ASN A 442 12.48 -8.89 5.96
N VAL A 443 12.48 -7.57 6.08
CA VAL A 443 11.31 -6.68 5.97
C VAL A 443 10.51 -6.90 4.68
N ASN A 444 9.18 -6.93 4.80
CA ASN A 444 8.25 -7.22 3.72
C ASN A 444 7.04 -6.26 3.73
N PHE A 445 6.14 -6.37 2.74
CA PHE A 445 5.01 -5.43 2.61
C PHE A 445 4.02 -5.44 3.79
N THR A 446 3.91 -6.52 4.59
CA THR A 446 3.09 -6.49 5.83
C THR A 446 3.67 -5.57 6.90
N ASP A 447 4.96 -5.25 6.80
CA ASP A 447 5.69 -4.39 7.73
C ASP A 447 5.56 -2.90 7.32
N GLU A 448 5.02 -2.57 6.14
CA GLU A 448 4.66 -1.17 5.82
C GLU A 448 3.64 -0.63 6.82
N GLY A 449 3.92 0.54 7.41
CA GLY A 449 3.04 1.10 8.44
C GLY A 449 3.61 2.32 9.16
N LYS A 450 2.81 2.90 10.05
CA LYS A 450 3.22 3.94 10.98
C LYS A 450 3.64 3.33 12.32
N TYR A 451 4.93 3.28 12.57
CA TYR A 451 5.50 2.85 13.85
C TYR A 451 5.57 4.00 14.83
N GLN A 452 5.37 3.72 16.12
CA GLN A 452 5.49 4.70 17.19
C GLN A 452 5.98 3.98 18.46
N CYS A 453 6.81 4.67 19.23
CA CYS A 453 7.32 4.24 20.51
C CYS A 453 6.47 4.85 21.63
N ILE A 454 6.16 4.05 22.64
CA ILE A 454 5.53 4.46 23.90
C ILE A 454 6.54 4.22 25.02
N VAL A 455 6.76 5.22 25.87
CA VAL A 455 7.54 5.07 27.12
C VAL A 455 6.66 5.47 28.29
N THR A 456 6.55 4.60 29.29
CA THR A 456 5.63 4.74 30.43
C THR A 456 6.36 4.45 31.74
N ASN A 457 6.14 5.28 32.76
CA ASN A 457 6.46 4.95 34.15
C ASN A 457 5.22 5.20 35.03
N HIS A 458 5.36 5.22 36.36
CA HIS A 458 4.22 5.44 37.26
C HIS A 458 3.52 6.79 37.03
N PHE A 459 4.26 7.83 36.64
CA PHE A 459 3.76 9.19 36.38
C PHE A 459 3.19 9.38 34.96
N GLY A 460 3.11 8.30 34.17
CA GLY A 460 2.34 8.24 32.93
C GLY A 460 3.13 7.89 31.68
N SER A 461 2.43 7.89 30.55
CA SER A 461 2.94 7.55 29.23
C SER A 461 3.34 8.79 28.44
N ASN A 462 4.30 8.62 27.53
CA ASN A 462 4.62 9.56 26.47
C ASN A 462 4.82 8.81 25.15
N TYR A 463 4.53 9.49 24.03
CA TYR A 463 4.37 8.90 22.71
C TYR A 463 5.30 9.59 21.71
N SER A 464 6.02 8.83 20.90
CA SER A 464 6.90 9.42 19.88
C SER A 464 6.11 10.05 18.74
N ASN A 465 6.80 10.68 17.79
CA ASN A 465 6.27 10.84 16.43
C ASN A 465 5.84 9.47 15.83
N LYS A 466 4.87 9.49 14.92
CA LYS A 466 4.53 8.33 14.07
C LYS A 466 5.51 8.29 12.89
N ALA A 467 6.47 7.37 12.92
CA ALA A 467 7.46 7.14 11.87
C ALA A 467 6.90 6.19 10.80
N LYS A 468 6.93 6.57 9.52
CA LYS A 468 6.47 5.65 8.45
C LYS A 468 7.61 4.71 8.03
N LEU A 469 7.34 3.40 7.99
CA LEU A 469 8.11 2.45 7.20
C LEU A 469 7.44 2.29 5.84
N THR A 470 8.21 2.44 4.77
CA THR A 470 7.81 2.16 3.38
C THR A 470 8.74 1.09 2.81
N VAL A 471 8.19 0.07 2.16
CA VAL A 471 8.94 -1.09 1.67
C VAL A 471 8.87 -1.12 0.15
N ASN A 472 10.01 -0.82 -0.47
CA ASN A 472 10.16 -0.86 -1.90
C ASN A 472 10.78 -2.19 -2.34
N GLU A 473 10.55 -2.57 -3.58
CA GLU A 473 11.15 -3.73 -4.23
C GLU A 473 11.90 -3.26 -5.47
N LEU A 474 13.19 -3.63 -5.54
CA LEU A 474 14.03 -3.36 -6.71
C LEU A 474 13.39 -3.98 -7.95
N PRO A 475 13.42 -3.29 -9.11
CA PRO A 475 12.74 -3.81 -10.27
C PRO A 475 13.43 -5.05 -10.85
N SER A 476 12.62 -5.94 -11.43
CA SER A 476 12.98 -7.27 -11.93
C SER A 476 12.48 -7.41 -13.36
N PHE A 477 13.29 -7.91 -14.29
CA PHE A 477 12.86 -8.10 -15.68
C PHE A 477 12.01 -9.36 -15.84
N LEU A 478 10.72 -9.17 -16.15
CA LEU A 478 9.83 -10.21 -16.65
C LEU A 478 10.12 -10.55 -18.12
N LYS A 479 10.54 -9.55 -18.90
CA LYS A 479 11.03 -9.70 -20.29
C LYS A 479 12.18 -8.74 -20.53
N THR A 480 13.24 -9.21 -21.18
CA THR A 480 14.29 -8.37 -21.74
C THR A 480 14.19 -8.34 -23.27
N PRO A 481 14.63 -7.26 -23.93
CA PRO A 481 14.75 -7.26 -25.39
C PRO A 481 15.77 -8.31 -25.85
N MET A 482 15.63 -8.78 -27.09
CA MET A 482 16.51 -9.77 -27.72
C MET A 482 17.03 -9.25 -29.06
N ASP A 483 18.24 -9.66 -29.45
CA ASP A 483 18.84 -9.28 -30.74
C ASP A 483 17.89 -9.62 -31.92
N LEU A 484 17.65 -8.64 -32.78
CA LEU A 484 16.69 -8.74 -33.86
C LEU A 484 17.34 -8.42 -35.20
N THR A 485 17.34 -9.39 -36.12
CA THR A 485 17.77 -9.18 -37.51
C THR A 485 16.56 -9.14 -38.44
N ILE A 486 16.37 -8.03 -39.14
CA ILE A 486 15.14 -7.77 -39.94
C ILE A 486 15.46 -7.09 -41.27
N ARG A 487 14.55 -7.22 -42.26
CA ARG A 487 14.67 -6.52 -43.55
C ARG A 487 14.16 -5.07 -43.47
N THR A 488 14.74 -4.18 -44.28
CA THR A 488 14.20 -2.83 -44.54
C THR A 488 12.72 -2.89 -44.94
N GLY A 489 11.92 -1.94 -44.45
CA GLY A 489 10.48 -1.85 -44.72
C GLY A 489 9.58 -2.71 -43.82
N ALA A 490 10.15 -3.67 -43.08
CA ALA A 490 9.40 -4.47 -42.12
C ALA A 490 9.12 -3.71 -40.80
N MET A 491 8.46 -4.37 -39.84
CA MET A 491 8.23 -3.85 -38.49
C MET A 491 9.13 -4.58 -37.49
N ALA A 492 10.04 -3.85 -36.83
CA ALA A 492 10.82 -4.38 -35.71
C ALA A 492 10.01 -4.28 -34.41
N ARG A 493 9.97 -5.34 -33.60
CA ARG A 493 9.33 -5.40 -32.28
C ARG A 493 10.37 -5.83 -31.25
N LEU A 494 10.51 -5.05 -30.18
CA LEU A 494 11.31 -5.38 -28.99
C LEU A 494 10.35 -5.37 -27.79
N GLU A 495 10.45 -6.37 -26.93
CA GLU A 495 9.65 -6.45 -25.70
C GLU A 495 10.53 -6.14 -24.50
N CYS A 496 10.00 -5.40 -23.54
CA CYS A 496 10.67 -5.16 -22.27
C CYS A 496 9.64 -4.91 -21.16
N ALA A 497 9.61 -5.82 -20.19
CA ALA A 497 8.64 -5.88 -19.12
C ALA A 497 9.38 -5.96 -17.78
N ALA A 498 8.96 -5.20 -16.78
CA ALA A 498 9.55 -5.29 -15.45
C ALA A 498 8.51 -5.13 -14.33
N GLU A 499 8.65 -5.94 -13.30
CA GLU A 499 7.93 -5.84 -12.03
C GLU A 499 8.76 -5.05 -11.00
N GLY A 500 8.16 -4.67 -9.87
CA GLY A 500 8.81 -3.97 -8.77
C GLY A 500 7.82 -3.14 -7.95
N HIS A 501 8.24 -2.62 -6.79
CA HIS A 501 7.39 -1.78 -5.93
C HIS A 501 8.11 -0.47 -5.54
N PRO A 502 7.56 0.72 -5.87
CA PRO A 502 6.48 0.97 -6.81
C PRO A 502 6.78 0.41 -8.22
N PRO A 503 5.76 0.22 -9.08
CA PRO A 503 5.95 -0.28 -10.44
C PRO A 503 7.00 0.52 -11.22
N PRO A 504 7.95 -0.13 -11.93
CA PRO A 504 9.00 0.57 -12.64
C PRO A 504 8.49 1.27 -13.90
N GLN A 505 9.01 2.47 -14.15
CA GLN A 505 8.89 3.11 -15.44
C GLN A 505 9.86 2.45 -16.43
N ILE A 506 9.32 1.93 -17.53
CA ILE A 506 10.10 1.47 -18.68
C ILE A 506 10.50 2.69 -19.55
N SER A 507 11.76 2.73 -19.95
CA SER A 507 12.30 3.72 -20.89
C SER A 507 13.33 3.08 -21.83
N TRP A 508 13.59 3.73 -22.97
CA TRP A 508 14.48 3.21 -24.01
C TRP A 508 15.54 4.22 -24.41
N GLN A 509 16.72 3.73 -24.76
CA GLN A 509 17.79 4.46 -25.45
C GLN A 509 18.22 3.72 -26.71
N LYS A 510 18.78 4.45 -27.68
CA LYS A 510 19.49 3.91 -28.86
C LYS A 510 20.94 4.37 -28.79
N ASP A 511 21.88 3.44 -28.90
CA ASP A 511 23.33 3.66 -28.88
C ASP A 511 23.82 4.53 -27.68
N GLY A 512 23.17 4.37 -26.53
CA GLY A 512 23.44 5.13 -25.30
C GLY A 512 22.86 6.55 -25.26
N GLY A 513 22.05 6.93 -26.25
CA GLY A 513 21.38 8.23 -26.35
C GLY A 513 19.86 8.14 -26.49
N THR A 514 19.20 9.28 -26.45
CA THR A 514 17.73 9.41 -26.58
C THR A 514 17.27 9.82 -28.00
N ASP A 515 18.19 9.82 -28.98
CA ASP A 515 17.89 10.19 -30.36
C ASP A 515 17.50 8.96 -31.20
N PHE A 516 16.24 8.94 -31.64
CA PHE A 516 15.68 7.86 -32.44
C PHE A 516 15.27 8.42 -33.81
N PRO A 517 15.93 8.03 -34.92
CA PRO A 517 15.53 8.44 -36.27
C PRO A 517 14.06 8.09 -36.56
N ALA A 518 13.64 6.88 -36.21
CA ALA A 518 12.25 6.44 -36.26
C ALA A 518 11.26 7.32 -35.46
N ALA A 519 11.66 7.96 -34.36
CA ALA A 519 10.76 8.86 -33.61
C ALA A 519 10.55 10.19 -34.34
N ARG A 520 11.61 10.76 -34.94
CA ARG A 520 11.53 11.98 -35.76
C ARG A 520 10.55 11.80 -36.92
N GLU A 521 10.53 10.60 -37.51
CA GLU A 521 9.65 10.23 -38.62
C GLU A 521 8.30 9.64 -38.19
N ARG A 522 7.99 9.59 -36.89
CA ARG A 522 6.75 9.00 -36.32
C ARG A 522 6.53 7.52 -36.68
N ARG A 523 7.62 6.79 -36.92
CA ARG A 523 7.67 5.34 -37.17
C ARG A 523 7.85 4.51 -35.89
N MET A 524 8.36 5.14 -34.83
CA MET A 524 8.53 4.52 -33.51
C MET A 524 7.25 4.66 -32.67
N HIS A 525 6.85 3.55 -32.04
CA HIS A 525 5.72 3.45 -31.14
C HIS A 525 6.13 2.72 -29.86
N VAL A 526 5.61 3.18 -28.73
CA VAL A 526 5.77 2.54 -27.42
C VAL A 526 4.38 2.31 -26.86
N MET A 527 4.11 1.09 -26.40
CA MET A 527 2.84 0.67 -25.81
C MET A 527 3.12 0.19 -24.37
N PRO A 528 2.98 1.07 -23.36
CA PRO A 528 3.34 0.74 -21.98
C PRO A 528 2.52 -0.43 -21.40
N GLU A 529 1.22 -0.50 -21.74
CA GLU A 529 0.30 -1.56 -21.28
C GLU A 529 0.61 -2.96 -21.87
N ASP A 530 1.38 -3.03 -22.96
CA ASP A 530 1.72 -4.27 -23.69
C ASP A 530 3.19 -4.69 -23.51
N ASP A 531 3.99 -3.96 -22.72
CA ASP A 531 5.45 -4.12 -22.58
C ASP A 531 6.24 -3.99 -23.90
N VAL A 532 5.75 -3.20 -24.85
CA VAL A 532 6.19 -3.27 -26.27
C VAL A 532 6.72 -1.96 -26.82
N PHE A 533 7.87 -2.07 -27.49
CA PHE A 533 8.48 -1.08 -28.36
C PHE A 533 8.44 -1.61 -29.80
N PHE A 534 7.99 -0.81 -30.77
CA PHE A 534 8.12 -1.19 -32.18
C PHE A 534 8.47 -0.02 -33.11
N ILE A 535 9.18 -0.35 -34.19
CA ILE A 535 9.51 0.56 -35.29
C ILE A 535 8.85 0.00 -36.55
N ALA A 536 7.89 0.74 -37.10
CA ALA A 536 7.31 0.46 -38.41
C ALA A 536 8.25 0.92 -39.55
N ASN A 537 8.20 0.27 -40.71
CA ASN A 537 8.95 0.65 -41.91
C ASN A 537 10.45 0.90 -41.59
N VAL A 538 11.11 -0.12 -41.03
CA VAL A 538 12.51 -0.05 -40.55
C VAL A 538 13.46 0.35 -41.67
N LYS A 539 14.40 1.25 -41.35
CA LYS A 539 15.44 1.75 -42.26
C LYS A 539 16.84 1.42 -41.73
N MET A 540 17.84 1.54 -42.60
CA MET A 540 19.26 1.35 -42.24
C MET A 540 19.74 2.28 -41.11
N GLU A 541 19.18 3.48 -40.98
CA GLU A 541 19.49 4.43 -39.88
C GLU A 541 18.94 3.99 -38.50
N ASP A 542 17.99 3.06 -38.46
CA ASP A 542 17.46 2.50 -37.21
C ASP A 542 18.40 1.40 -36.66
N MET A 543 19.39 0.93 -37.42
CA MET A 543 20.37 -0.05 -36.94
C MET A 543 21.14 0.50 -35.72
N GLY A 544 21.29 -0.30 -34.66
CA GLY A 544 21.99 0.10 -33.43
C GLY A 544 21.68 -0.80 -32.23
N ILE A 545 22.22 -0.44 -31.08
CA ILE A 545 21.96 -1.09 -29.78
C ILE A 545 20.80 -0.37 -29.09
N TYR A 546 19.74 -1.10 -28.80
CA TYR A 546 18.56 -0.64 -28.08
C TYR A 546 18.65 -1.09 -26.62
N SER A 547 18.76 -0.12 -25.72
CA SER A 547 18.82 -0.34 -24.28
C SER A 547 17.46 -0.04 -23.66
N CYS A 548 16.79 -1.06 -23.14
CA CYS A 548 15.68 -0.88 -22.22
C CYS A 548 16.21 -0.62 -20.81
N MET A 549 15.59 0.32 -20.09
CA MET A 549 15.86 0.59 -18.68
C MET A 549 14.53 0.57 -17.92
N ALA A 550 14.47 -0.22 -16.85
CA ALA A 550 13.38 -0.24 -15.89
C ALA A 550 13.83 0.49 -14.62
N GLN A 551 13.08 1.49 -14.15
CA GLN A 551 13.49 2.31 -12.99
C GLN A 551 12.31 2.64 -12.08
N ASN A 552 12.51 2.49 -10.76
CA ASN A 552 11.63 3.01 -9.71
C ASN A 552 12.47 3.73 -8.64
N ILE A 553 11.86 4.05 -7.49
CA ILE A 553 12.53 4.74 -6.38
C ILE A 553 13.43 3.83 -5.51
N ALA A 554 13.43 2.50 -5.71
CA ALA A 554 14.41 1.60 -5.12
C ALA A 554 15.71 1.52 -5.95
N GLY A 555 15.61 1.69 -7.27
CA GLY A 555 16.75 1.63 -8.18
C GLY A 555 16.33 1.41 -9.63
N GLY A 556 17.25 0.96 -10.46
CA GLY A 556 16.97 0.61 -11.84
C GLY A 556 17.97 -0.39 -12.41
N LEU A 557 17.54 -1.05 -13.48
CA LEU A 557 18.31 -2.05 -14.22
C LEU A 557 18.11 -1.85 -15.73
N SER A 558 19.07 -2.32 -16.53
CA SER A 558 19.04 -2.19 -17.98
C SER A 558 19.36 -3.49 -18.71
N ALA A 559 18.79 -3.65 -19.90
CA ALA A 559 19.02 -4.77 -20.79
C ALA A 559 19.11 -4.29 -22.24
N ASN A 560 20.06 -4.85 -23.00
CA ASN A 560 20.43 -4.39 -24.34
C ASN A 560 20.07 -5.43 -25.40
N ALA A 561 19.69 -4.97 -26.58
CA ALA A 561 19.53 -5.78 -27.78
C ALA A 561 20.01 -5.04 -29.04
N THR A 562 20.52 -5.78 -30.02
CA THR A 562 21.04 -5.25 -31.28
C THR A 562 20.00 -5.35 -32.38
N LEU A 563 19.57 -4.23 -32.94
CA LEU A 563 18.74 -4.20 -34.14
C LEU A 563 19.65 -4.19 -35.38
N THR A 564 19.69 -5.30 -36.11
CA THR A 564 20.43 -5.45 -37.38
C THR A 564 19.47 -5.34 -38.55
N VAL A 565 19.70 -4.35 -39.42
CA VAL A 565 18.87 -4.10 -40.61
C VAL A 565 19.54 -4.62 -41.87
N LEU A 566 18.81 -5.43 -42.64
CA LEU A 566 19.24 -6.04 -43.89
C LEU A 566 18.49 -5.42 -45.09
N GLU A 567 19.19 -5.22 -46.19
CA GLU A 567 18.71 -4.53 -47.39
C GLU A 567 19.15 -5.31 -48.65
N THR A 568 18.27 -5.45 -49.63
CA THR A 568 18.58 -6.13 -50.89
C THR A 568 19.60 -5.34 -51.72
N PRO A 569 20.38 -5.99 -52.61
CA PRO A 569 21.33 -5.28 -53.46
C PRO A 569 20.61 -4.24 -54.32
N SER A 570 21.15 -3.03 -54.42
CA SER A 570 20.53 -1.92 -55.14
C SER A 570 21.57 -1.02 -55.82
N PHE A 571 21.20 -0.37 -56.93
CA PHE A 571 22.04 0.62 -57.58
C PHE A 571 21.90 1.97 -56.87
N MET A 572 22.99 2.48 -56.27
CA MET A 572 22.98 3.77 -55.56
C MET A 572 22.90 4.97 -56.51
N ARG A 573 23.13 4.76 -57.81
CA ARG A 573 23.00 5.72 -58.90
C ARG A 573 22.45 4.99 -60.13
N PRO A 574 21.73 5.68 -61.04
CA PRO A 574 21.46 5.14 -62.36
C PRO A 574 22.76 4.68 -63.04
N LEU A 575 22.67 3.59 -63.81
CA LEU A 575 23.75 3.17 -64.67
C LEU A 575 23.77 4.06 -65.92
N GLU A 576 24.92 4.66 -66.22
CA GLU A 576 25.09 5.60 -67.33
C GLU A 576 25.88 4.98 -68.47
N ASP A 577 25.29 4.98 -69.68
CA ASP A 577 25.95 4.56 -70.91
C ASP A 577 27.17 5.45 -71.21
N ARG A 578 28.27 4.83 -71.62
CA ARG A 578 29.55 5.52 -71.83
C ARG A 578 29.92 5.52 -73.30
N THR A 579 30.22 6.71 -73.83
CA THR A 579 30.88 6.85 -75.14
C THR A 579 32.30 7.37 -74.92
N VAL A 580 33.26 6.77 -75.63
CA VAL A 580 34.67 7.18 -75.69
C VAL A 580 35.15 7.13 -77.14
N THR A 581 36.23 7.82 -77.46
CA THR A 581 36.96 7.64 -78.73
C THR A 581 38.03 6.56 -78.58
N ARG A 582 38.40 5.92 -79.69
CA ARG A 582 39.41 4.85 -79.71
C ARG A 582 40.74 5.34 -79.11
N GLY A 583 41.22 4.63 -78.08
CA GLY A 583 42.45 4.97 -77.35
C GLY A 583 42.24 5.74 -76.04
N GLU A 584 41.05 6.27 -75.78
CA GLU A 584 40.71 6.83 -74.46
C GLU A 584 40.47 5.73 -73.42
N THR A 585 40.44 6.12 -72.14
CA THR A 585 40.09 5.20 -71.04
C THR A 585 38.59 5.27 -70.76
N ALA A 586 37.90 4.13 -70.87
CA ALA A 586 36.51 4.00 -70.42
C ALA A 586 36.46 3.67 -68.92
N VAL A 587 35.46 4.21 -68.22
CA VAL A 587 35.17 3.89 -66.82
C VAL A 587 33.67 3.63 -66.69
N LEU A 588 33.32 2.39 -66.38
CA LEU A 588 31.95 1.93 -66.18
C LEU A 588 31.69 1.83 -64.68
N GLN A 589 30.62 2.47 -64.19
CA GLN A 589 30.35 2.60 -62.75
C GLN A 589 29.13 1.79 -62.34
N CYS A 590 29.30 0.90 -61.36
CA CYS A 590 28.25 0.09 -60.74
C CYS A 590 28.33 0.26 -59.22
N ILE A 591 27.91 1.43 -58.71
CA ILE A 591 27.94 1.73 -57.28
C ILE A 591 26.77 1.02 -56.59
N ALA A 592 27.08 0.10 -55.69
CA ALA A 592 26.12 -0.86 -55.12
C ALA A 592 25.84 -0.61 -53.64
N GLY A 593 24.56 -0.55 -53.28
CA GLY A 593 24.04 -0.54 -51.91
C GLY A 593 23.49 -1.90 -51.49
N GLY A 594 23.02 -2.01 -50.25
CA GLY A 594 22.50 -3.24 -49.66
C GLY A 594 23.26 -3.71 -48.42
N SER A 595 22.58 -4.48 -47.57
CA SER A 595 23.05 -4.98 -46.27
C SER A 595 22.72 -6.47 -46.11
N PRO A 596 23.71 -7.39 -46.00
CA PRO A 596 25.15 -7.14 -46.05
C PRO A 596 25.60 -6.60 -47.41
N ALA A 597 26.76 -5.92 -47.45
CA ALA A 597 27.32 -5.34 -48.66
C ALA A 597 27.43 -6.39 -49.80
N PRO A 598 26.90 -6.12 -51.00
CA PRO A 598 26.85 -7.11 -52.07
C PRO A 598 28.21 -7.36 -52.72
N ARG A 599 28.39 -8.57 -53.23
CA ARG A 599 29.52 -8.96 -54.08
C ARG A 599 29.20 -8.65 -55.54
N LEU A 600 30.14 -8.06 -56.26
CA LEU A 600 29.96 -7.67 -57.67
C LEU A 600 30.75 -8.57 -58.63
N ASN A 601 30.11 -8.88 -59.75
CA ASN A 601 30.68 -9.56 -60.90
C ASN A 601 30.24 -8.85 -62.20
N TRP A 602 31.09 -8.90 -63.24
CA TRP A 602 30.82 -8.26 -64.54
C TRP A 602 30.79 -9.29 -65.67
N THR A 603 29.87 -9.09 -66.60
CA THR A 603 29.72 -9.85 -67.85
C THR A 603 29.67 -8.90 -69.05
N LYS A 604 30.05 -9.34 -70.24
CA LYS A 604 30.01 -8.56 -71.49
C LYS A 604 29.23 -9.33 -72.55
N ASP A 605 28.31 -8.64 -73.23
CA ASP A 605 27.47 -9.18 -74.30
C ASP A 605 26.76 -10.49 -73.88
N ASP A 606 26.26 -10.47 -72.64
CA ASP A 606 25.62 -11.58 -71.91
C ASP A 606 26.49 -12.85 -71.68
N GLY A 607 27.77 -12.80 -72.04
CA GLY A 607 28.80 -13.82 -71.74
C GLY A 607 29.80 -13.41 -70.63
N PRO A 608 30.69 -14.31 -70.20
CA PRO A 608 31.73 -13.99 -69.21
C PRO A 608 32.68 -12.89 -69.74
N LEU A 609 32.96 -11.87 -68.92
CA LEU A 609 33.90 -10.81 -69.28
C LEU A 609 35.33 -11.40 -69.40
N THR A 610 35.88 -11.38 -70.62
CA THR A 610 37.27 -11.77 -70.87
C THR A 610 38.20 -10.64 -70.41
N VAL A 611 38.64 -10.72 -69.15
CA VAL A 611 39.57 -9.75 -68.55
C VAL A 611 40.93 -9.84 -69.24
N THR A 612 41.45 -8.70 -69.68
CA THR A 612 42.79 -8.54 -70.28
C THR A 612 43.63 -7.56 -69.45
N GLU A 613 44.92 -7.40 -69.78
CA GLU A 613 45.80 -6.40 -69.14
C GLU A 613 45.31 -4.93 -69.32
N ARG A 614 44.35 -4.69 -70.22
CA ARG A 614 43.69 -3.39 -70.39
C ARG A 614 42.53 -3.15 -69.40
N HIS A 615 42.06 -4.19 -68.70
CA HIS A 615 40.90 -4.15 -67.80
C HIS A 615 41.33 -4.11 -66.33
N PHE A 616 40.91 -3.07 -65.60
CA PHE A 616 41.19 -2.88 -64.17
C PHE A 616 39.91 -2.77 -63.35
N PHE A 617 39.82 -3.48 -62.23
CA PHE A 617 38.72 -3.38 -61.28
C PHE A 617 39.13 -2.56 -60.07
N ALA A 618 38.31 -1.59 -59.68
CA ALA A 618 38.51 -0.77 -58.49
C ALA A 618 37.25 -0.71 -57.61
N ALA A 619 37.41 -0.22 -56.36
CA ALA A 619 36.35 -0.10 -55.36
C ALA A 619 35.52 -1.39 -55.19
N ALA A 620 36.17 -2.52 -54.85
CA ALA A 620 35.52 -3.82 -54.68
C ALA A 620 34.64 -4.24 -55.89
N ASN A 621 35.21 -4.09 -57.10
CA ASN A 621 34.57 -4.32 -58.40
C ASN A 621 33.40 -3.37 -58.75
N GLN A 622 33.16 -2.29 -58.00
CA GLN A 622 32.16 -1.27 -58.35
C GLN A 622 32.58 -0.39 -59.54
N LEU A 623 33.87 -0.35 -59.87
CA LEU A 623 34.39 0.33 -61.05
C LEU A 623 35.08 -0.67 -61.97
N LEU A 624 34.70 -0.66 -63.24
CA LEU A 624 35.42 -1.35 -64.32
C LEU A 624 36.04 -0.31 -65.25
N ILE A 625 37.36 -0.29 -65.29
CA ILE A 625 38.19 0.65 -66.06
C ILE A 625 38.80 -0.11 -67.24
N ILE A 626 38.71 0.44 -68.45
CA ILE A 626 39.27 -0.13 -69.67
C ILE A 626 40.19 0.91 -70.30
N VAL A 627 41.49 0.66 -70.26
CA VAL A 627 42.53 1.54 -70.81
C VAL A 627 42.75 1.21 -72.29
N ASP A 628 43.07 2.22 -73.11
CA ASP A 628 43.25 2.07 -74.58
C ASP A 628 42.04 1.36 -75.21
N ALA A 629 40.86 2.00 -75.14
CA ALA A 629 39.60 1.40 -75.57
C ALA A 629 39.59 1.12 -77.08
N GLY A 630 39.44 -0.16 -77.44
CA GLY A 630 39.34 -0.66 -78.80
C GLY A 630 37.89 -0.83 -79.26
N LEU A 631 37.69 -1.05 -80.57
CA LEU A 631 36.35 -1.27 -81.11
C LEU A 631 35.73 -2.61 -80.64
N GLU A 632 36.57 -3.55 -80.19
CA GLU A 632 36.19 -4.82 -79.58
C GLU A 632 35.65 -4.70 -78.14
N ASP A 633 36.00 -3.60 -77.45
CA ASP A 633 35.48 -3.30 -76.11
C ASP A 633 34.05 -2.76 -76.17
N ALA A 634 33.61 -2.23 -77.32
CA ALA A 634 32.23 -1.78 -77.48
C ALA A 634 31.24 -2.94 -77.25
N GLY A 635 30.14 -2.69 -76.53
CA GLY A 635 29.17 -3.73 -76.18
C GLY A 635 28.36 -3.46 -74.91
N LYS A 636 27.55 -4.44 -74.53
CA LYS A 636 26.65 -4.42 -73.37
C LYS A 636 27.36 -5.02 -72.15
N TYR A 637 27.87 -4.18 -71.27
CA TYR A 637 28.40 -4.61 -69.98
C TYR A 637 27.25 -4.79 -69.00
N THR A 638 27.22 -5.92 -68.29
CA THR A 638 26.22 -6.22 -67.28
C THR A 638 26.90 -6.37 -65.93
N CYS A 639 26.54 -5.50 -64.99
CA CYS A 639 26.92 -5.64 -63.59
C CYS A 639 25.91 -6.55 -62.88
N ILE A 640 26.41 -7.52 -62.12
CA ILE A 640 25.64 -8.47 -61.32
C ILE A 640 26.07 -8.29 -59.86
N MET A 641 25.16 -7.91 -58.98
CA MET A 641 25.43 -7.71 -57.56
C MET A 641 24.59 -8.65 -56.69
N SER A 642 25.20 -9.33 -55.71
CA SER A 642 24.50 -10.32 -54.88
C SER A 642 24.87 -10.25 -53.40
N ASN A 643 23.87 -10.42 -52.54
CA ASN A 643 24.05 -10.63 -51.10
C ASN A 643 23.14 -11.76 -50.59
N THR A 644 23.03 -11.96 -49.28
CA THR A 644 22.22 -13.03 -48.68
C THR A 644 20.72 -12.87 -48.87
N LEU A 645 20.22 -11.71 -49.32
CA LEU A 645 18.80 -11.45 -49.56
C LEU A 645 18.36 -11.59 -51.02
N GLY A 646 19.28 -11.48 -51.99
CA GLY A 646 18.94 -11.47 -53.41
C GLY A 646 20.11 -11.23 -54.37
N THR A 647 19.80 -11.05 -55.65
CA THR A 647 20.76 -10.72 -56.72
C THR A 647 20.11 -9.79 -57.73
N GLU A 648 20.72 -8.62 -57.93
CA GLU A 648 20.23 -7.56 -58.81
C GLU A 648 21.18 -7.40 -60.02
N ARG A 649 20.65 -6.93 -61.17
CA ARG A 649 21.40 -6.83 -62.43
C ARG A 649 21.05 -5.58 -63.20
N GLY A 650 22.05 -5.00 -63.85
CA GLY A 650 21.88 -3.79 -64.64
C GLY A 650 22.93 -3.68 -65.74
N HIS A 651 22.62 -2.87 -66.76
CA HIS A 651 23.37 -2.81 -68.01
C HIS A 651 23.97 -1.42 -68.24
N ILE A 652 25.15 -1.38 -68.85
CA ILE A 652 25.82 -0.19 -69.38
C ILE A 652 26.26 -0.52 -70.80
N TYR A 653 25.88 0.30 -71.77
CA TYR A 653 26.41 0.23 -73.13
C TYR A 653 27.68 1.06 -73.23
N LEU A 654 28.77 0.44 -73.67
CA LEU A 654 30.01 1.11 -74.03
C LEU A 654 30.06 1.28 -75.55
N ASN A 655 30.09 2.52 -76.02
CA ASN A 655 30.31 2.89 -77.41
C ASN A 655 31.75 3.39 -77.60
N VAL A 656 32.48 2.83 -78.56
CA VAL A 656 33.83 3.28 -78.91
C VAL A 656 33.81 3.87 -80.33
N LEU A 657 34.03 5.17 -80.44
CA LEU A 657 34.03 5.91 -81.70
C LEU A 657 35.40 5.80 -82.38
N ALA A 658 35.40 5.53 -83.69
CA ALA A 658 36.61 5.61 -84.50
C ALA A 658 37.11 7.07 -84.56
N SER A 659 38.41 7.28 -84.33
CA SER A 659 39.02 8.61 -84.41
C SER A 659 38.92 9.17 -85.85
N PRO A 660 38.44 10.42 -86.05
CA PRO A 660 38.31 11.01 -87.38
C PRO A 660 39.70 11.29 -87.96
N ASN A 661 40.06 10.55 -89.00
CA ASN A 661 41.43 10.49 -89.51
C ASN A 661 41.74 11.58 -90.56
N CYS A 662 43.02 11.97 -90.67
CA CYS A 662 43.52 12.95 -91.64
C CYS A 662 43.44 12.45 -93.10
N ASP A 663 43.41 13.36 -94.09
CA ASP A 663 44.57 13.66 -94.98
C ASP A 663 44.26 14.80 -96.00
N SER A 664 45.27 15.20 -96.78
CA SER A 664 45.34 16.10 -97.96
C SER A 664 45.99 17.48 -97.75
N SER A 665 46.59 18.01 -98.83
CA SER A 665 47.74 18.92 -98.75
C SER A 665 47.72 20.10 -99.73
N GLN A 666 48.17 21.28 -99.29
CA GLN A 666 49.36 21.99 -99.83
C GLN A 666 49.69 23.29 -99.09
N SER A 667 50.99 23.61 -99.08
CA SER A 667 51.72 24.63 -98.33
C SER A 667 51.35 26.11 -98.54
N SER A 668 51.32 26.89 -97.44
CA SER A 668 51.89 28.25 -97.40
C SER A 668 52.41 28.64 -95.99
N VAL A 669 53.64 29.14 -95.95
CA VAL A 669 54.40 29.70 -94.81
C VAL A 669 53.81 31.08 -94.38
N VAL A 670 53.79 31.55 -93.12
CA VAL A 670 54.07 31.06 -91.74
C VAL A 670 53.42 32.07 -90.76
N HIS A 671 53.03 31.66 -89.55
CA HIS A 671 53.36 32.34 -88.27
C HIS A 671 52.86 31.53 -87.05
N GLU A 672 53.43 31.80 -85.87
CA GLU A 672 53.26 31.02 -84.65
C GLU A 672 52.03 31.46 -83.82
N GLU A 673 51.31 30.49 -83.23
CA GLU A 673 50.52 30.68 -82.01
C GLU A 673 50.85 29.54 -81.03
N ASP A 674 50.92 29.87 -79.73
CA ASP A 674 51.53 29.01 -78.70
C ASP A 674 50.66 27.80 -78.30
N GLY A 675 51.13 26.60 -78.66
CA GLY A 675 50.59 25.34 -78.16
C GLY A 675 51.05 25.01 -76.73
N TRP A 676 50.12 24.88 -75.79
CA TRP A 676 50.40 24.45 -74.42
C TRP A 676 50.67 22.94 -74.38
N ILE A 677 51.79 22.51 -73.79
CA ILE A 677 52.12 21.10 -73.58
C ILE A 677 51.79 20.69 -72.14
N THR A 678 50.90 19.71 -71.97
CA THR A 678 50.61 19.08 -70.68
C THR A 678 51.53 17.87 -70.43
N VAL A 679 52.10 17.76 -69.23
CA VAL A 679 52.94 16.62 -68.83
C VAL A 679 52.67 16.21 -67.38
N GLY A 680 52.19 14.98 -67.19
CA GLY A 680 52.31 14.21 -65.93
C GLY A 680 51.47 14.66 -64.72
N ILE A 681 50.53 13.81 -64.31
CA ILE A 681 50.01 13.81 -62.93
C ILE A 681 50.78 12.72 -62.16
N VAL A 682 51.29 13.06 -60.97
CA VAL A 682 51.86 12.09 -60.02
C VAL A 682 50.98 12.03 -58.78
N ILE A 683 50.40 10.87 -58.51
CA ILE A 683 49.62 10.60 -57.30
C ILE A 683 50.50 9.79 -56.35
N ILE A 684 50.73 10.31 -55.14
CA ILE A 684 51.39 9.57 -54.06
C ILE A 684 50.33 9.27 -52.99
N VAL A 685 50.05 7.99 -52.76
CA VAL A 685 49.17 7.54 -51.67
C VAL A 685 50.05 7.13 -50.49
N VAL A 686 49.88 7.80 -49.36
CA VAL A 686 50.55 7.44 -48.10
C VAL A 686 49.53 6.77 -47.17
N VAL A 687 49.78 5.50 -46.83
CA VAL A 687 48.93 4.73 -45.92
C VAL A 687 49.61 4.68 -44.55
N CYS A 688 49.06 5.37 -43.57
CA CYS A 688 49.46 5.28 -42.16
C CYS A 688 48.43 4.46 -41.38
N CYS A 689 48.80 3.25 -40.96
CA CYS A 689 47.96 2.45 -40.07
C CYS A 689 48.08 2.93 -38.62
N VAL A 690 47.10 3.70 -38.15
CA VAL A 690 46.85 3.91 -36.72
C VAL A 690 45.64 3.07 -36.31
N VAL A 691 45.74 2.36 -35.19
CA VAL A 691 44.70 1.42 -34.75
C VAL A 691 43.45 2.19 -34.29
N GLY A 692 42.33 1.99 -34.98
CA GLY A 692 41.01 2.44 -34.53
C GLY A 692 40.10 3.02 -35.63
N THR A 693 40.66 3.76 -36.60
CA THR A 693 39.87 4.41 -37.67
C THR A 693 40.58 4.36 -39.02
N SER A 694 39.82 4.09 -40.10
CA SER A 694 40.34 4.07 -41.46
C SER A 694 40.01 5.37 -42.19
N LEU A 695 40.98 6.29 -42.23
CA LEU A 695 40.93 7.51 -43.04
C LEU A 695 42.10 7.53 -44.02
N VAL A 696 41.83 7.82 -45.29
CA VAL A 696 42.82 7.93 -46.36
C VAL A 696 42.79 9.35 -46.91
N TRP A 697 43.94 10.03 -46.89
CA TRP A 697 44.11 11.35 -47.49
C TRP A 697 44.72 11.24 -48.88
N VAL A 698 44.21 12.04 -49.82
CA VAL A 698 44.79 12.20 -51.16
C VAL A 698 45.09 13.69 -51.35
N ILE A 699 46.37 14.00 -51.54
CA ILE A 699 46.83 15.38 -51.82
C ILE A 699 47.29 15.43 -53.28
N VAL A 700 46.79 16.41 -54.03
CA VAL A 700 47.17 16.66 -55.42
C VAL A 700 47.89 18.01 -55.47
N ILE A 701 49.13 18.02 -55.95
CA ILE A 701 49.94 19.23 -56.12
C ILE A 701 50.06 19.53 -57.61
N TYR A 702 49.82 20.79 -57.98
CA TYR A 702 49.90 21.27 -59.36
C TYR A 702 51.13 22.15 -59.53
N HIS A 703 51.88 21.99 -60.63
CA HIS A 703 53.07 22.81 -60.91
C HIS A 703 53.02 23.34 -62.35
N MET A 704 52.74 24.64 -62.50
CA MET A 704 52.96 25.37 -63.77
C MET A 704 54.21 26.24 -63.67
N ARG A 705 54.85 26.51 -64.81
CA ARG A 705 55.95 27.49 -64.93
C ARG A 705 55.88 28.18 -66.29
N ARG A 706 55.72 29.50 -66.30
CA ARG A 706 55.87 30.35 -67.50
C ARG A 706 57.33 30.80 -67.66
N LYS A 707 57.70 31.25 -68.86
CA LYS A 707 58.90 32.09 -69.08
C LYS A 707 58.62 33.53 -68.63
N ASN A 708 59.66 34.23 -68.17
CA ASN A 708 59.57 35.62 -67.72
C ASN A 708 59.63 36.61 -68.90
N GLU A 709 58.98 37.75 -68.73
CA GLU A 709 59.61 39.07 -68.90
C GLU A 709 59.43 39.87 -67.59
N ASP A 710 60.06 41.03 -67.46
CA ASP A 710 60.75 41.39 -66.20
C ASP A 710 60.55 42.84 -65.71
N TYR A 711 60.91 43.09 -64.44
CA TYR A 711 60.91 44.38 -63.70
C TYR A 711 59.53 45.04 -63.39
N SER A 712 59.35 45.82 -62.31
CA SER A 712 60.27 46.27 -61.24
C SER A 712 59.61 46.29 -59.84
N ILE A 713 60.43 46.36 -58.78
CA ILE A 713 60.02 46.21 -57.36
C ILE A 713 59.99 47.55 -56.62
N THR A 714 58.95 47.78 -55.78
CA THR A 714 59.10 48.48 -54.49
C THR A 714 58.24 47.86 -53.39
N ASN A 715 58.90 47.50 -52.30
CA ASN A 715 58.38 47.12 -50.98
C ASN A 715 57.55 48.25 -50.31
N THR A 716 56.73 48.07 -49.26
CA THR A 716 56.32 46.91 -48.42
C THR A 716 55.10 47.33 -47.59
N GLU A 717 54.13 46.44 -47.35
CA GLU A 717 53.28 46.49 -46.15
C GLU A 717 52.64 45.11 -45.92
N GLU A 718 52.86 44.50 -44.74
CA GLU A 718 52.22 43.24 -44.33
C GLU A 718 51.13 43.53 -43.28
N MET A 719 49.95 42.92 -43.45
CA MET A 719 48.89 42.92 -42.46
C MET A 719 48.33 41.50 -42.34
N ASN A 720 48.78 40.76 -41.33
CA ASN A 720 48.33 39.40 -41.05
C ASN A 720 47.25 39.39 -39.96
N LEU A 721 46.16 38.67 -40.22
CA LEU A 721 45.15 38.27 -39.23
C LEU A 721 45.42 36.81 -38.79
N PRO A 722 45.11 36.43 -37.53
CA PRO A 722 45.58 35.18 -36.95
C PRO A 722 44.64 34.00 -37.19
N ALA A 723 45.18 32.80 -37.02
CA ALA A 723 44.42 31.59 -36.74
C ALA A 723 45.16 30.80 -35.65
N ASP A 724 44.45 30.29 -34.65
CA ASP A 724 45.00 29.28 -33.73
C ASP A 724 43.89 28.44 -33.07
N ILE A 725 44.21 27.17 -32.84
CA ILE A 725 43.38 26.07 -32.30
C ILE A 725 44.39 25.17 -31.56
N PRO A 726 44.25 24.80 -30.26
CA PRO A 726 43.62 23.49 -29.96
C PRO A 726 43.06 23.17 -28.54
N SER A 727 42.24 22.11 -28.53
CA SER A 727 42.17 20.97 -27.57
C SER A 727 41.96 21.13 -26.05
N TYR A 728 40.85 20.54 -25.58
CA TYR A 728 40.75 19.48 -24.54
C TYR A 728 41.76 19.43 -23.37
N LEU A 729 41.26 19.49 -22.12
CA LEU A 729 41.09 18.32 -21.22
C LEU A 729 40.43 18.69 -19.87
N SER A 730 40.15 17.69 -19.03
CA SER A 730 39.37 17.78 -17.78
C SER A 730 40.16 17.42 -16.51
N SER A 731 39.91 18.11 -15.39
CA SER A 731 40.18 17.62 -14.02
C SER A 731 39.32 18.35 -12.98
N GLN A 732 39.20 17.78 -11.77
CA GLN A 732 38.37 18.31 -10.68
C GLN A 732 39.15 19.21 -9.70
N GLY A 733 38.48 20.26 -9.22
CA GLY A 733 38.33 20.57 -7.78
C GLY A 733 39.51 21.10 -6.96
N THR A 734 39.31 22.25 -6.32
CA THR A 734 39.40 22.40 -4.84
C THR A 734 38.76 23.70 -4.37
N LEU A 735 38.49 23.81 -3.06
CA LEU A 735 37.83 24.95 -2.42
C LEU A 735 38.78 26.14 -2.21
N SER A 736 38.24 27.37 -2.21
CA SER A 736 38.74 28.49 -1.40
C SER A 736 37.66 29.55 -1.17
N GLU A 737 37.22 29.67 0.07
CA GLU A 737 36.70 30.90 0.71
C GLU A 737 37.88 31.91 0.94
N PRO A 738 37.71 33.16 1.46
CA PRO A 738 36.54 33.78 2.12
C PRO A 738 36.26 35.29 1.84
N GLN A 739 35.31 35.86 2.61
CA GLN A 739 35.19 37.23 3.16
C GLN A 739 34.77 38.49 2.34
N GLU A 740 33.59 39.01 2.74
CA GLU A 740 33.26 40.37 3.24
C GLU A 740 33.44 41.67 2.40
N GLY A 741 32.44 42.57 2.47
CA GLY A 741 32.51 43.91 1.85
C GLY A 741 31.24 44.79 1.88
N TYR A 742 30.70 45.11 3.07
CA TYR A 742 29.72 46.19 3.41
C TYR A 742 29.05 47.05 2.30
N SER A 743 27.71 47.21 2.35
CA SER A 743 27.05 48.47 2.79
C SER A 743 25.49 48.46 2.67
N ASN A 744 24.85 49.41 3.36
CA ASN A 744 23.40 49.48 3.65
C ASN A 744 22.56 50.11 2.52
N LEU A 745 21.24 49.81 2.42
CA LEU A 745 20.15 50.74 2.85
C LEU A 745 18.72 50.18 2.66
N GLU A 746 17.76 50.91 3.22
CA GLU A 746 16.41 50.55 3.69
C GLU A 746 15.29 50.28 2.65
N ALA A 747 14.27 49.53 3.12
CA ALA A 747 12.82 49.65 2.86
C ALA A 747 12.18 49.44 1.46
N GLY A 748 11.14 48.60 1.41
CA GLY A 748 10.20 48.45 0.29
C GLY A 748 9.10 47.41 0.56
N SER A 749 7.83 47.73 0.31
CA SER A 749 6.64 46.98 0.78
C SER A 749 5.98 46.03 -0.26
N HIS A 750 4.98 45.28 0.23
CA HIS A 750 4.02 44.39 -0.48
C HIS A 750 4.57 43.02 -0.94
N GLN A 751 4.02 41.86 -0.55
CA GLN A 751 2.64 41.32 -0.55
C GLN A 751 2.24 40.57 -1.83
N GLN A 752 1.54 39.45 -1.61
CA GLN A 752 1.04 38.50 -2.60
C GLN A 752 -0.03 39.10 -3.52
N LEU A 753 -0.26 38.47 -4.68
CA LEU A 753 -1.59 37.99 -5.08
C LEU A 753 -1.55 37.11 -6.36
N MET A 754 -2.31 36.02 -6.35
CA MET A 754 -2.92 35.41 -7.55
C MET A 754 -4.41 35.86 -7.61
N PRO A 755 -5.22 35.40 -8.57
CA PRO A 755 -5.20 35.66 -10.00
C PRO A 755 -6.51 36.41 -10.42
N PRO A 756 -6.83 36.52 -11.72
CA PRO A 756 -8.23 36.74 -12.12
C PRO A 756 -8.71 35.87 -13.30
N ALA A 757 -10.03 35.80 -13.49
CA ALA A 757 -10.69 35.15 -14.62
C ALA A 757 -11.91 35.96 -15.12
N GLY A 758 -12.16 35.98 -16.45
CA GLY A 758 -13.33 36.61 -17.10
C GLY A 758 -13.25 38.13 -17.30
N SER A 759 -14.08 38.78 -18.15
CA SER A 759 -15.02 38.27 -19.18
C SER A 759 -15.60 39.41 -20.07
N TYR A 760 -16.17 39.07 -21.26
CA TYR A 760 -17.00 39.93 -22.17
C TYR A 760 -16.28 41.11 -22.93
N MET A 761 -16.77 41.68 -24.06
CA MET A 761 -18.02 41.48 -24.84
C MET A 761 -17.94 41.80 -26.37
N HIS A 762 -18.67 41.01 -27.19
CA HIS A 762 -19.32 41.23 -28.51
C HIS A 762 -18.78 42.11 -29.69
N LYS A 763 -18.69 41.44 -30.87
CA LYS A 763 -19.49 41.61 -32.13
C LYS A 763 -19.15 40.48 -33.15
N GLY A 764 -19.88 40.18 -34.23
CA GLY A 764 -21.25 40.57 -34.65
C GLY A 764 -21.51 40.41 -36.18
N SER A 765 -22.62 39.76 -36.60
CA SER A 765 -23.13 39.53 -38.00
C SER A 765 -22.21 38.73 -38.98
N ASP A 766 -22.68 37.92 -39.95
CA ASP A 766 -24.06 37.62 -40.42
C ASP A 766 -24.20 36.26 -41.17
N GLY A 767 -25.43 35.71 -41.22
CA GLY A 767 -25.96 34.85 -42.32
C GLY A 767 -25.70 33.31 -42.40
N GLY A 768 -26.75 32.51 -42.70
CA GLY A 768 -26.62 31.37 -43.65
C GLY A 768 -27.13 29.95 -43.34
N ALA A 769 -28.45 29.71 -43.34
CA ALA A 769 -29.15 28.47 -43.77
C ALA A 769 -28.98 27.08 -43.05
N SER A 770 -30.01 26.25 -43.18
CA SER A 770 -30.09 24.82 -42.79
C SER A 770 -30.67 23.98 -43.94
N PRO A 771 -30.51 22.64 -43.93
CA PRO A 771 -31.53 21.75 -44.50
C PRO A 771 -31.90 20.55 -43.58
N LEU A 772 -32.79 19.68 -44.07
CA LEU A 772 -33.58 18.71 -43.29
C LEU A 772 -33.07 17.24 -43.30
N VAL A 773 -33.41 16.55 -42.20
CA VAL A 773 -33.99 15.20 -42.07
C VAL A 773 -34.26 14.39 -43.36
N ILE A 774 -33.83 13.11 -43.36
CA ILE A 774 -34.58 11.95 -43.93
C ILE A 774 -34.45 10.76 -42.95
N CYS A 775 -35.48 9.92 -42.84
CA CYS A 775 -35.53 8.70 -42.01
C CYS A 775 -35.58 7.42 -42.85
N SER A 776 -35.25 6.26 -42.26
CA SER A 776 -35.73 4.95 -42.73
C SER A 776 -35.71 3.88 -41.63
N ASP A 777 -36.89 3.55 -41.09
CA ASP A 777 -37.13 2.25 -40.45
C ASP A 777 -37.41 1.19 -41.52
N CYS A 778 -37.09 -0.07 -41.23
CA CYS A 778 -37.70 -1.24 -41.88
C CYS A 778 -38.04 -2.29 -40.81
N TYR A 779 -39.27 -2.79 -40.84
CA TYR A 779 -39.84 -3.69 -39.82
C TYR A 779 -40.64 -4.79 -40.54
N ASP A 780 -40.26 -6.06 -40.38
CA ASP A 780 -41.08 -7.22 -40.74
C ASP A 780 -40.76 -8.36 -39.76
N ASN A 781 -41.68 -8.85 -38.93
CA ASN A 781 -42.93 -9.57 -39.20
C ASN A 781 -42.76 -11.03 -39.65
N ALA A 782 -42.75 -11.94 -38.68
CA ALA A 782 -43.50 -13.20 -38.76
C ALA A 782 -43.81 -13.70 -37.33
N ASN A 783 -44.94 -14.38 -37.15
CA ASN A 783 -45.45 -14.83 -35.85
C ASN A 783 -45.94 -16.29 -35.94
N ILE A 784 -46.40 -16.85 -34.81
CA ILE A 784 -47.18 -18.10 -34.67
C ILE A 784 -46.39 -19.43 -34.74
N TYR A 785 -46.15 -20.05 -33.58
CA TYR A 785 -46.99 -21.18 -33.11
C TYR A 785 -46.94 -21.35 -31.58
N SER A 786 -47.97 -21.97 -31.00
CA SER A 786 -48.25 -21.95 -29.55
C SER A 786 -48.40 -23.34 -28.90
N ARG A 787 -48.00 -23.43 -27.61
CA ARG A 787 -48.44 -24.37 -26.55
C ARG A 787 -47.70 -24.01 -25.24
N THR A 788 -48.30 -23.34 -24.23
CA THR A 788 -49.27 -23.80 -23.20
C THR A 788 -48.72 -24.78 -22.14
N ARG A 789 -48.78 -24.34 -20.86
CA ARG A 789 -48.87 -25.16 -19.60
C ARG A 789 -47.66 -26.01 -19.16
N GLU A 790 -47.45 -26.38 -17.89
CA GLU A 790 -47.76 -25.82 -16.54
C GLU A 790 -47.04 -26.70 -15.47
N TYR A 791 -46.70 -26.18 -14.27
CA TYR A 791 -46.25 -26.90 -13.03
C TYR A 791 -44.98 -27.82 -13.00
N CYS A 792 -43.98 -27.42 -12.17
CA CYS A 792 -43.40 -28.09 -10.95
C CYS A 792 -42.98 -29.61 -10.92
N PRO A 793 -42.29 -30.13 -9.85
CA PRO A 793 -41.04 -29.67 -9.17
C PRO A 793 -40.09 -30.82 -8.66
N TYR A 794 -39.04 -30.47 -7.87
CA TYR A 794 -38.34 -31.22 -6.79
C TYR A 794 -37.59 -32.58 -6.97
N ALA A 795 -36.29 -32.57 -6.59
CA ALA A 795 -35.49 -33.61 -5.87
C ALA A 795 -34.07 -33.00 -5.57
N PHE A 796 -33.31 -33.19 -4.49
CA PHE A 796 -33.43 -33.82 -3.15
C PHE A 796 -33.30 -35.36 -2.99
N ILE A 797 -32.17 -35.82 -2.40
CA ILE A 797 -31.83 -37.08 -1.68
C ILE A 797 -30.29 -37.11 -1.45
N THR A 798 -29.67 -37.79 -0.46
CA THR A 798 -29.71 -37.67 1.03
C THR A 798 -28.42 -38.29 1.65
N GLU A 799 -28.27 -38.29 2.97
CA GLU A 799 -27.12 -38.79 3.76
C GLU A 799 -27.09 -40.33 3.96
N GLU A 800 -25.91 -40.85 4.33
CA GLU A 800 -25.61 -41.99 5.23
C GLU A 800 -24.15 -41.74 5.73
N ASP A 801 -23.77 -41.66 7.02
CA ASP A 801 -23.93 -42.55 8.20
C ASP A 801 -23.39 -43.98 7.98
N SER A 802 -22.66 -44.64 8.90
CA SER A 802 -22.06 -44.28 10.20
C SER A 802 -20.87 -45.26 10.46
N LEU A 803 -20.11 -45.37 11.57
CA LEU A 803 -20.17 -44.94 12.98
C LEU A 803 -18.75 -44.39 13.35
N ASP A 804 -18.08 -44.46 14.52
CA ASP A 804 -18.25 -45.16 15.82
C ASP A 804 -17.59 -44.32 16.96
N GLN A 805 -17.60 -44.79 18.22
CA GLN A 805 -17.20 -44.01 19.41
C GLN A 805 -16.16 -44.68 20.32
N THR A 806 -15.25 -43.89 20.91
CA THR A 806 -14.80 -44.04 22.32
C THR A 806 -14.00 -42.83 22.83
N LEU A 807 -14.02 -42.64 24.15
CA LEU A 807 -13.34 -41.62 24.99
C LEU A 807 -12.90 -42.35 26.31
N PRO A 808 -12.14 -41.77 27.28
CA PRO A 808 -11.61 -40.40 27.42
C PRO A 808 -10.11 -40.30 27.88
N ASN A 809 -9.65 -39.07 28.19
CA ASN A 809 -8.48 -38.70 29.05
C ASN A 809 -7.05 -38.95 28.47
N LEU A 810 -5.97 -38.28 28.93
CA LEU A 810 -5.74 -37.34 30.05
C LEU A 810 -4.71 -36.22 29.69
N MET A 811 -4.49 -35.31 30.65
CA MET A 811 -3.60 -34.13 30.73
C MET A 811 -2.07 -34.28 30.48
N VAL A 812 -1.48 -33.19 29.95
CA VAL A 812 -0.25 -32.46 30.40
C VAL A 812 1.18 -32.89 29.98
N GLN A 813 2.02 -31.85 29.81
CA GLN A 813 3.50 -31.73 29.85
C GLN A 813 4.38 -31.83 28.58
N MET A 814 4.92 -30.65 28.22
CA MET A 814 6.29 -30.39 27.71
C MET A 814 7.37 -30.64 28.81
N PRO A 815 8.69 -30.47 28.56
CA PRO A 815 9.51 -30.77 27.36
C PRO A 815 10.84 -31.49 27.71
N LYS A 816 11.65 -31.89 26.71
CA LYS A 816 13.06 -31.41 26.52
C LYS A 816 13.88 -32.18 25.46
N GLU A 817 14.64 -31.38 24.71
CA GLU A 817 16.05 -31.53 24.27
C GLU A 817 16.77 -32.88 24.48
N MET A 818 17.46 -33.36 23.42
CA MET A 818 18.87 -33.75 23.57
C MET A 818 19.67 -33.59 22.27
N TYR A 819 21.00 -33.48 22.40
CA TYR A 819 21.95 -33.07 21.37
C TYR A 819 22.51 -34.22 20.50
N ALA A 820 23.21 -33.82 19.44
CA ALA A 820 23.84 -34.67 18.43
C ALA A 820 24.97 -35.60 18.92
N ALA A 821 25.31 -36.61 18.10
CA ALA A 821 26.65 -37.18 18.00
C ALA A 821 26.94 -37.68 16.56
N HIS A 822 28.19 -37.55 16.12
CA HIS A 822 28.69 -38.08 14.83
C HIS A 822 29.00 -39.59 14.89
N THR A 823 28.95 -40.24 13.73
CA THR A 823 29.96 -41.23 13.33
C THR A 823 30.39 -40.98 11.87
N GLN A 824 31.66 -41.28 11.56
CA GLN A 824 32.25 -41.29 10.22
C GLN A 824 32.66 -42.74 9.88
N ASN A 825 32.66 -43.15 8.60
CA ASN A 825 33.87 -43.52 7.85
C ASN A 825 33.60 -44.15 6.47
N GLU A 826 34.71 -44.40 5.75
CA GLU A 826 34.89 -45.16 4.50
C GLU A 826 34.39 -44.42 3.22
N THR A 827 35.20 -43.78 2.38
CA THR A 827 36.46 -44.14 1.66
C THR A 827 36.28 -45.33 0.69
N SER A 828 36.25 -45.18 -0.64
CA SER A 828 37.38 -44.88 -1.54
C SER A 828 36.99 -45.39 -2.97
N ALA A 829 37.62 -45.10 -4.12
CA ALA A 829 38.51 -44.02 -4.60
C ALA A 829 38.64 -44.14 -6.15
N LEU A 830 39.35 -43.18 -6.79
CA LEU A 830 39.85 -43.16 -8.20
C LEU A 830 38.80 -43.00 -9.33
N GLY A 831 38.99 -42.11 -10.34
CA GLY A 831 39.99 -41.04 -10.49
C GLY A 831 40.23 -40.60 -11.96
N ASN A 832 41.10 -39.58 -12.16
CA ASN A 832 41.84 -39.23 -13.40
C ASN A 832 41.06 -38.60 -14.59
N LEU A 833 41.51 -37.60 -15.39
CA LEU A 833 42.69 -36.68 -15.56
C LEU A 833 42.20 -35.47 -16.43
N LEU A 834 42.81 -34.27 -16.62
CA LEU A 834 43.92 -33.48 -16.03
C LEU A 834 43.82 -31.99 -16.48
N GLY A 835 44.27 -31.04 -15.64
CA GLY A 835 44.81 -29.71 -16.00
C GLY A 835 43.86 -28.66 -16.60
N ASP A 836 44.27 -27.42 -16.91
CA ASP A 836 45.44 -26.56 -16.54
C ASP A 836 45.19 -25.16 -17.20
N ARG A 837 45.75 -23.98 -16.83
CA ARG A 837 46.78 -23.60 -15.84
C ARG A 837 46.80 -22.10 -15.46
N ASP A 838 47.55 -21.79 -14.38
CA ASP A 838 48.34 -20.59 -14.05
C ASP A 838 47.83 -19.14 -14.27
N VAL A 839 47.82 -18.38 -13.16
CA VAL A 839 47.90 -16.90 -13.10
C VAL A 839 49.38 -16.46 -13.06
N PRO A 840 49.82 -15.43 -13.81
CA PRO A 840 50.73 -14.44 -13.19
C PRO A 840 50.77 -12.99 -13.78
N VAL A 841 51.00 -12.02 -12.87
CA VAL A 841 51.93 -10.84 -12.99
C VAL A 841 51.57 -9.64 -13.93
N PHE A 842 52.01 -8.37 -13.73
CA PHE A 842 52.26 -7.46 -12.56
C PHE A 842 52.74 -6.05 -13.06
N LEU A 843 53.06 -5.09 -12.16
CA LEU A 843 53.83 -3.82 -12.37
C LEU A 843 53.10 -2.63 -13.07
N THR A 844 53.34 -1.31 -12.81
CA THR A 844 54.16 -0.59 -11.78
C THR A 844 53.81 0.91 -11.57
N ASN A 845 54.01 1.37 -10.32
CA ASN A 845 54.58 2.64 -9.79
C ASN A 845 54.46 4.01 -10.52
N HIS A 846 54.11 5.05 -9.74
CA HIS A 846 54.96 6.20 -9.27
C HIS A 846 54.08 7.44 -8.91
N ASP A 847 54.41 8.38 -8.01
CA ASP A 847 55.52 8.52 -7.03
C ASP A 847 55.19 9.58 -5.94
N LYS A 848 55.68 9.39 -4.69
CA LYS A 848 56.06 10.46 -3.70
C LYS A 848 54.92 11.42 -3.18
N LYS A 849 55.02 12.10 -2.02
CA LYS A 849 56.08 12.27 -1.01
C LYS A 849 55.52 12.78 0.36
N SER A 850 56.07 12.28 1.49
CA SER A 850 56.53 13.01 2.71
C SER A 850 55.65 14.09 3.41
N ASP A 851 55.64 14.27 4.75
CA ASP A 851 56.57 13.79 5.78
C ASP A 851 56.13 14.01 7.24
N LYS A 852 56.75 13.26 8.18
CA LYS A 852 57.01 13.59 9.62
C LYS A 852 55.78 13.74 10.58
N LYS A 853 55.87 13.35 11.87
CA LYS A 853 56.96 12.73 12.65
C LYS A 853 56.45 11.96 13.88
N ILE A 854 57.09 10.82 14.20
CA ILE A 854 57.09 10.17 15.53
C ILE A 854 58.54 9.85 15.90
N SER A 855 58.90 9.95 17.19
CA SER A 855 60.06 9.28 17.79
C SER A 855 59.85 9.21 19.32
N SER A 856 60.35 8.23 20.09
CA SER A 856 61.16 7.04 19.71
C SER A 856 61.36 6.07 20.90
N GLN A 857 61.56 4.77 20.59
CA GLN A 857 62.36 3.77 21.36
C GLN A 857 61.77 3.25 22.72
N GLN A 858 62.11 2.06 23.26
CA GLN A 858 63.01 0.98 22.80
C GLN A 858 62.68 -0.44 23.32
N ILE A 859 62.87 -1.44 22.44
CA ILE A 859 63.31 -2.87 22.61
C ILE A 859 63.50 -3.45 24.03
N PHE A 860 62.92 -4.63 24.33
CA PHE A 860 63.63 -5.89 24.73
C PHE A 860 62.71 -7.13 24.96
N GLU A 861 63.31 -8.33 24.90
CA GLU A 861 62.81 -9.69 25.19
C GLU A 861 63.91 -10.45 26.00
N PRO A 862 63.71 -11.65 26.58
CA PRO A 862 62.50 -12.32 27.09
C PRO A 862 62.71 -12.98 28.49
N LEU A 863 61.68 -13.71 28.99
CA LEU A 863 61.73 -14.86 29.94
C LEU A 863 62.45 -14.76 31.31
N GLN A 864 61.70 -14.94 32.41
CA GLN A 864 62.02 -15.98 33.42
C GLN A 864 60.87 -16.32 34.40
N VAL A 865 61.00 -17.49 35.04
CA VAL A 865 60.12 -18.13 36.04
C VAL A 865 61.09 -18.64 37.14
N PRO A 866 60.85 -18.52 38.49
CA PRO A 866 60.29 -19.68 39.23
C PRO A 866 59.69 -19.53 40.67
N LEU A 867 58.96 -20.60 41.06
CA LEU A 867 58.88 -21.27 42.40
C LEU A 867 58.17 -20.66 43.64
N TRP A 868 57.09 -21.38 44.05
CA TRP A 868 56.69 -21.84 45.40
C TRP A 868 56.29 -20.81 46.52
N GLY A 869 55.42 -21.18 47.49
CA GLY A 869 54.62 -22.41 47.64
C GLY A 869 53.94 -22.57 49.03
N GLY A 870 52.98 -23.48 49.14
CA GLY A 870 52.24 -23.84 50.38
C GLY A 870 50.71 -23.96 50.13
N SER A 871 50.07 -25.14 50.07
CA SER A 871 49.90 -26.22 51.08
C SER A 871 48.84 -25.86 52.14
N LYS A 872 47.79 -26.64 52.42
CA LYS A 872 47.26 -27.93 51.89
C LYS A 872 45.88 -28.21 52.53
N ASP A 873 45.05 -29.04 51.88
CA ASP A 873 44.12 -30.06 52.45
C ASP A 873 43.04 -29.61 53.50
N LEU A 874 41.86 -30.21 53.69
CA LEU A 874 41.07 -31.35 53.16
C LEU A 874 39.58 -31.04 53.59
N ALA A 875 38.48 -31.72 53.25
CA ALA A 875 38.20 -33.02 52.61
C ALA A 875 36.90 -32.95 51.75
N CYS A 876 36.28 -34.10 51.43
CA CYS A 876 35.13 -34.24 50.53
C CYS A 876 34.02 -35.14 51.13
N SER A 877 32.75 -34.99 50.68
CA SER A 877 31.82 -36.13 50.45
C SER A 877 30.46 -35.75 49.79
N HIS A 878 29.88 -36.72 49.07
CA HIS A 878 28.56 -36.79 48.39
C HIS A 878 27.96 -38.21 48.69
N PRO A 879 26.74 -38.63 48.24
CA PRO A 879 25.53 -37.93 47.77
C PRO A 879 24.33 -38.22 48.76
N PRO A 880 23.29 -39.09 48.58
CA PRO A 880 22.39 -39.40 47.45
C PRO A 880 20.84 -39.53 47.71
N PHE A 881 20.06 -39.27 46.65
CA PHE A 881 18.80 -39.94 46.17
C PHE A 881 17.49 -40.18 47.00
N LEU A 882 16.37 -39.84 46.31
CA LEU A 882 15.05 -40.54 46.15
C LEU A 882 14.13 -40.90 47.34
N HIS A 883 12.88 -40.40 47.33
CA HIS A 883 11.66 -41.15 46.92
C HIS A 883 10.32 -40.36 47.08
N HIS A 884 9.29 -40.74 46.30
CA HIS A 884 7.83 -40.48 46.49
C HIS A 884 7.19 -41.55 47.45
N PRO A 885 5.89 -41.54 47.87
CA PRO A 885 4.69 -40.84 47.34
C PRO A 885 3.68 -40.30 48.40
N LEU A 886 2.43 -40.04 47.96
CA LEU A 886 1.13 -39.99 48.68
C LEU A 886 0.66 -38.70 49.39
N ALA A 887 -0.66 -38.51 49.30
CA ALA A 887 -1.52 -37.60 50.07
C ALA A 887 -2.36 -38.46 51.09
N PRO A 888 -3.24 -37.95 51.98
CA PRO A 888 -4.17 -36.82 51.77
C PRO A 888 -4.43 -35.96 53.05
N GLU A 889 -5.65 -35.42 53.13
CA GLU A 889 -6.32 -34.76 54.28
C GLU A 889 -6.02 -33.28 54.56
N ALA A 890 -7.11 -32.55 54.79
CA ALA A 890 -7.14 -31.22 55.37
C ALA A 890 -8.06 -31.25 56.60
N PRO A 891 -7.71 -30.55 57.69
CA PRO A 891 -8.69 -30.06 58.65
C PRO A 891 -8.83 -28.53 58.60
N GLN A 892 -10.00 -28.03 59.03
CA GLN A 892 -10.34 -26.60 59.10
C GLN A 892 -9.85 -25.93 60.42
N PRO A 893 -9.93 -24.60 60.55
CA PRO A 893 -9.06 -23.85 61.47
C PRO A 893 -9.60 -23.61 62.89
N HIS A 894 -8.66 -23.36 63.81
CA HIS A 894 -8.81 -22.51 64.99
C HIS A 894 -7.86 -21.31 64.84
N GLY A 895 -8.10 -20.11 65.37
CA GLY A 895 -9.22 -19.60 66.18
C GLY A 895 -8.74 -18.47 67.12
N VAL A 896 -9.67 -17.70 67.72
CA VAL A 896 -9.43 -16.55 68.65
C VAL A 896 -8.91 -15.30 67.91
N ALA A 897 -9.69 -14.22 67.68
CA ALA A 897 -10.35 -13.24 68.58
C ALA A 897 -9.38 -12.19 69.18
N SER A 898 -9.77 -10.97 69.58
CA SER A 898 -11.08 -10.31 69.76
C SER A 898 -11.08 -8.92 69.05
N SER A 899 -12.08 -8.02 69.06
CA SER A 899 -13.16 -7.60 70.01
C SER A 899 -14.36 -7.04 69.20
N ASP A 900 -15.56 -6.72 69.66
CA ASP A 900 -16.44 -6.95 70.81
C ASP A 900 -17.80 -6.30 70.39
N ARG A 901 -18.93 -6.99 70.62
CA ARG A 901 -20.22 -6.47 71.18
C ARG A 901 -21.00 -5.34 70.46
N ASP A 902 -22.33 -5.30 70.41
CA ASP A 902 -23.42 -6.18 70.92
C ASP A 902 -24.73 -5.79 70.13
N LEU A 903 -25.97 -6.27 70.33
CA LEU A 903 -26.63 -7.10 71.36
C LEU A 903 -27.88 -7.79 70.74
N ALA A 904 -28.46 -8.76 71.48
CA ALA A 904 -29.86 -9.22 71.43
C ALA A 904 -30.41 -9.96 70.18
N SER A 905 -31.00 -11.13 70.45
CA SER A 905 -31.88 -11.94 69.57
C SER A 905 -33.24 -12.14 70.31
N PRO A 906 -34.22 -13.06 70.00
CA PRO A 906 -34.05 -14.45 69.49
C PRO A 906 -35.09 -14.95 68.43
N ARG A 907 -34.86 -16.16 67.92
CA ARG A 907 -35.86 -17.07 67.26
C ARG A 907 -36.41 -18.06 68.31
N PRO A 908 -37.48 -18.85 68.04
CA PRO A 908 -37.38 -20.14 67.30
C PRO A 908 -38.48 -20.29 66.21
N CYS A 909 -38.38 -21.03 65.08
CA CYS A 909 -37.79 -22.32 64.66
C CYS A 909 -38.78 -23.52 64.62
N HIS A 910 -38.63 -24.38 63.57
CA HIS A 910 -39.20 -25.74 63.32
C HIS A 910 -40.45 -25.88 62.42
N ARG A 911 -40.61 -26.91 61.56
CA ARG A 911 -39.69 -27.96 61.01
C ARG A 911 -40.35 -28.76 59.84
N LEU A 912 -39.55 -29.25 58.87
CA LEU A 912 -39.71 -30.49 58.04
C LEU A 912 -40.96 -30.56 57.11
N ARG A 913 -41.06 -31.43 56.07
CA ARG A 913 -40.31 -32.61 55.55
C ARG A 913 -40.41 -32.59 53.99
N GLU A 914 -39.38 -32.92 53.18
CA GLU A 914 -39.10 -34.23 52.50
C GLU A 914 -40.35 -34.99 52.00
N GLU A 915 -40.45 -35.53 50.77
CA GLU A 915 -39.55 -36.51 50.10
C GLU A 915 -39.62 -36.53 48.54
N LYS A 916 -38.52 -37.01 47.90
CA LYS A 916 -38.34 -37.93 46.74
C LYS A 916 -39.06 -37.67 45.37
N PHE A 917 -38.32 -37.58 44.25
CA PHE A 917 -37.67 -38.66 43.43
C PHE A 917 -38.72 -39.59 42.80
N ASP A 918 -38.79 -39.81 41.48
CA ASP A 918 -37.73 -39.84 40.44
C ASP A 918 -37.63 -38.62 39.50
#